data_AF-A0A9C7PSW2-F1
#
_entry.id   AF-A0A9C7PSW2-F1
#
_cell.length_a   1.000
_cell.length_b   1.000
_cell.length_c   1.000
_cell.angle_alpha   90.00
_cell.angle_beta   90.00
_cell.angle_gamma   90.00
#
_symmetry.space_group_name_H-M   'P 1'
#
loop_
_entity.id
_entity.type
_entity.pdbx_description
1 polymer ?
#
loop_
_entity_poly.entity_id
_entity_poly.type
_entity_poly.pdbx_seq_one_letter_code
_entity_poly.pdbx_strand_id
1 'polypeptide(L)'
;MVFEDREYPSVGSSLDTESGFEGPEKNLELDFRPRNSKIASFRFVPKERWSEILSHAQCSILSRIESDKLTAYLLSESSLFVFDEKVILKTCGRTTLLRTIPSLLVLAEELDFCVDFVRYSRPFFLFPSLQTYPHDSFDSEVQFLEKFFRGHSYTLGAMDGKTAWHLYVADHSEKYSSEQTFEIIMFDLDNEAVGHFFKSKGYESGLETLEGSGLKSLLPCEETTCYDAYNFDPCGFSLNVVNEDIYYTIHITPESHCSYASLECNAAAEDFTSLLINTLELLKPKKYCVVFFADSDAPAACVKQPLQWSCAKQLGYQQLGEVTFVRMHENSGEYCAQVCSFMEDDDKLRFTLRDGNTQRLDSKFTSCSSGGFTDPFDVLLRVSERFGAEWFSSHHALEGKLSNLNLVTHRPLLFIDLGRIFTNFIELQKIVSSCYRYSVRCNPDPAILKLLYELGVQFSVSSRSEVDHLIRNDITLSNVVFCSPMLRLSSVQRILKTYSFYMVTVSEDVLENCISEELSEILRGLSIELSLCCDDFDVTNPLERLERNLKLARKLGLKIVSINISQLGLEFLLQNIERLFNVLKLIPQVSVVVAGSFELSKEACLSHDIENSSTEKLFSLLKSSCHSIVLNVDSTLLFNSQMMAVSVIARQESNEKNANQLRADKYYISEGVFGAFHQLLTESVDDLCPYPLTERKGEVSFCSIYGPSGDCLDHIWSGVLPALNIHDYILFPKIGSFLSLGLREFNDFSRKVDTHYMVTFE
;
A
#
# COMPACT_ATOMS: atom_id res chain seq x y z
N MET A 1 38.84 -26.71 0.93
CA MET A 1 38.42 -27.88 1.73
C MET A 1 37.72 -28.83 0.78
N VAL A 2 38.21 -30.07 0.67
CA VAL A 2 37.66 -31.13 -0.17
C VAL A 2 36.39 -31.64 0.52
N PHE A 3 35.23 -31.54 -0.13
CA PHE A 3 33.99 -32.11 0.38
C PHE A 3 33.86 -33.55 -0.14
N GLU A 4 33.78 -34.51 0.80
CA GLU A 4 33.60 -35.94 0.52
C GLU A 4 32.16 -36.23 0.03
N ASP A 5 32.06 -37.00 -1.04
CA ASP A 5 30.84 -37.58 -1.58
C ASP A 5 30.18 -38.54 -0.56
N ARG A 6 28.90 -38.33 -0.26
CA ARG A 6 28.04 -39.35 0.35
C ARG A 6 27.06 -39.86 -0.69
N GLU A 7 27.18 -41.14 -1.03
CA GLU A 7 26.26 -41.87 -1.92
C GLU A 7 24.82 -41.86 -1.38
N TYR A 8 23.85 -41.55 -2.26
CA TYR A 8 22.41 -41.63 -1.98
C TYR A 8 21.86 -43.00 -2.42
N PRO A 9 20.89 -43.59 -1.68
CA PRO A 9 20.32 -44.89 -2.02
C PRO A 9 19.31 -44.75 -3.17
N SER A 10 19.33 -45.75 -4.08
CA SER A 10 18.40 -45.89 -5.20
C SER A 10 16.95 -46.05 -4.71
N VAL A 11 16.09 -45.08 -5.03
CA VAL A 11 14.65 -45.16 -4.74
C VAL A 11 13.91 -45.72 -5.96
N GLY A 12 13.24 -46.84 -5.74
CA GLY A 12 12.33 -47.46 -6.68
C GLY A 12 11.02 -46.68 -6.82
N SER A 13 10.47 -46.76 -8.02
CA SER A 13 9.20 -46.22 -8.49
C SER A 13 8.01 -46.49 -7.55
N SER A 14 7.31 -45.43 -7.12
CA SER A 14 5.83 -45.28 -7.22
C SER A 14 5.21 -44.19 -6.31
N LEU A 15 5.71 -42.94 -6.27
CA LEU A 15 5.07 -41.82 -5.52
C LEU A 15 5.24 -40.38 -6.11
N ASP A 16 5.72 -40.19 -7.35
CA ASP A 16 6.11 -38.87 -7.89
C ASP A 16 5.00 -38.05 -8.58
N THR A 17 3.79 -37.95 -8.02
CA THR A 17 2.72 -37.10 -8.59
C THR A 17 2.48 -35.78 -7.85
N GLU A 18 3.29 -35.45 -6.83
CA GLU A 18 3.11 -34.22 -6.02
C GLU A 18 4.24 -33.17 -6.14
N SER A 19 5.31 -33.38 -6.93
CA SER A 19 6.39 -32.38 -7.08
C SER A 19 6.33 -31.67 -8.44
N GLY A 20 5.64 -30.53 -8.50
CA GLY A 20 5.64 -29.65 -9.68
C GLY A 20 7.00 -29.00 -9.95
N PHE A 21 7.20 -28.50 -11.18
CA PHE A 21 8.42 -27.76 -11.54
C PHE A 21 8.48 -26.40 -10.81
N GLU A 22 9.62 -26.05 -10.24
CA GLU A 22 9.85 -24.73 -9.64
C GLU A 22 10.12 -23.70 -10.74
N GLY A 23 9.06 -22.99 -11.16
CA GLY A 23 9.14 -21.91 -12.15
C GLY A 23 9.99 -20.70 -11.73
N PRO A 24 9.82 -20.12 -10.51
CA PRO A 24 10.55 -18.94 -10.04
C PRO A 24 12.06 -18.97 -10.30
N GLU A 25 12.56 -17.94 -11.00
CA GLU A 25 13.96 -17.86 -11.41
C GLU A 25 14.87 -17.30 -10.32
N LYS A 26 16.09 -17.83 -10.27
CA LYS A 26 17.22 -17.28 -9.52
C LYS A 26 18.09 -16.51 -10.50
N ASN A 27 18.43 -15.26 -10.20
CA ASN A 27 19.28 -14.42 -11.05
C ASN A 27 20.54 -14.01 -10.28
N LEU A 28 21.71 -14.25 -10.88
CA LEU A 28 23.00 -13.76 -10.41
C LEU A 28 23.68 -12.96 -11.51
N GLU A 29 24.04 -11.75 -11.17
CA GLU A 29 24.81 -10.85 -11.99
C GLU A 29 26.13 -10.53 -11.30
N LEU A 30 27.21 -10.65 -12.06
CA LEU A 30 28.56 -10.32 -11.66
C LEU A 30 29.19 -9.41 -12.70
N ASP A 31 29.55 -8.20 -12.28
CA ASP A 31 30.35 -7.29 -13.08
C ASP A 31 31.77 -7.29 -12.58
N PHE A 32 32.70 -7.06 -13.51
CA PHE A 32 34.11 -7.23 -13.27
C PHE A 32 34.87 -6.02 -13.82
N ARG A 33 35.85 -5.53 -13.04
CA ARG A 33 36.81 -4.53 -13.53
C ARG A 33 38.16 -5.19 -13.82
N PRO A 34 38.83 -4.86 -14.93
CA PRO A 34 40.15 -5.40 -15.23
C PRO A 34 41.20 -4.84 -14.26
N ARG A 35 42.09 -5.68 -13.73
CA ARG A 35 43.18 -5.24 -12.83
C ARG A 35 44.32 -4.56 -13.58
N ASN A 36 44.55 -4.97 -14.83
CA ASN A 36 45.54 -4.42 -15.74
C ASN A 36 44.92 -4.12 -17.11
N SER A 37 45.55 -3.25 -17.89
CA SER A 37 45.07 -2.83 -19.22
C SER A 37 45.23 -3.88 -20.34
N LYS A 38 45.12 -5.18 -20.03
CA LYS A 38 45.07 -6.24 -21.06
C LYS A 38 43.64 -6.34 -21.62
N ILE A 39 43.54 -6.70 -22.90
CA ILE A 39 42.26 -7.02 -23.56
C ILE A 39 41.83 -8.43 -23.12
N ALA A 40 41.40 -8.57 -21.87
CA ALA A 40 40.76 -9.79 -21.37
C ALA A 40 39.24 -9.64 -21.51
N SER A 41 38.56 -10.72 -21.86
CA SER A 41 37.10 -10.74 -22.03
C SER A 41 36.55 -12.11 -21.69
N PHE A 42 35.44 -12.16 -20.94
CA PHE A 42 34.74 -13.41 -20.65
C PHE A 42 34.17 -14.08 -21.92
N ARG A 43 33.96 -13.33 -23.00
CA ARG A 43 33.44 -13.88 -24.28
C ARG A 43 34.45 -14.77 -24.99
N PHE A 44 35.73 -14.63 -24.71
CA PHE A 44 36.77 -15.50 -25.26
C PHE A 44 36.90 -16.84 -24.51
N VAL A 45 36.14 -17.04 -23.43
CA VAL A 45 36.15 -18.28 -22.65
C VAL A 45 35.47 -19.40 -23.46
N PRO A 46 36.14 -20.56 -23.64
CA PRO A 46 35.58 -21.68 -24.40
C PRO A 46 34.29 -22.25 -23.78
N LYS A 47 33.40 -22.79 -24.63
CA LYS A 47 32.12 -23.39 -24.22
C LYS A 47 32.30 -24.51 -23.18
N GLU A 48 33.39 -25.28 -23.28
CA GLU A 48 33.70 -26.39 -22.40
C GLU A 48 33.93 -25.91 -20.96
N ARG A 49 34.60 -24.75 -20.80
CA ARG A 49 34.82 -24.13 -19.50
C ARG A 49 33.52 -23.61 -18.90
N TRP A 50 32.65 -23.01 -19.72
CA TRP A 50 31.30 -22.64 -19.27
C TRP A 50 30.48 -23.86 -18.85
N SER A 51 30.58 -24.96 -19.60
CA SER A 51 29.88 -26.22 -19.27
C SER A 51 30.37 -26.82 -17.95
N GLU A 52 31.67 -26.72 -17.64
CA GLU A 52 32.23 -27.12 -16.35
C GLU A 52 31.65 -26.26 -15.21
N ILE A 53 31.62 -24.93 -15.37
CA ILE A 53 31.05 -24.01 -14.37
C ILE A 53 29.57 -24.31 -14.14
N LEU A 54 28.79 -24.43 -15.21
CA LEU A 54 27.34 -24.69 -15.17
C LEU A 54 26.98 -26.05 -14.55
N SER A 55 27.90 -27.03 -14.62
CA SER A 55 27.72 -28.31 -13.94
C SER A 55 27.56 -28.16 -12.42
N HIS A 56 28.15 -27.13 -11.80
CA HIS A 56 27.97 -26.84 -10.38
C HIS A 56 26.57 -26.32 -10.04
N ALA A 57 25.88 -25.67 -10.99
CA ALA A 57 24.48 -25.29 -10.87
C ALA A 57 23.50 -26.39 -11.29
N GLN A 58 24.01 -27.54 -11.76
CA GLN A 58 23.23 -28.65 -12.31
C GLN A 58 22.46 -28.28 -13.60
N CYS A 59 23.07 -27.45 -14.46
CA CYS A 59 22.49 -27.08 -15.75
C CYS A 59 23.45 -27.41 -16.92
N SER A 60 22.91 -27.48 -18.13
CA SER A 60 23.66 -27.81 -19.35
C SER A 60 23.32 -26.84 -20.48
N ILE A 61 24.26 -26.61 -21.40
CA ILE A 61 24.08 -25.70 -22.55
C ILE A 61 23.36 -26.45 -23.69
N LEU A 62 22.20 -25.95 -24.09
CA LEU A 62 21.44 -26.47 -25.24
C LEU A 62 21.92 -25.84 -26.55
N SER A 63 21.97 -24.52 -26.59
CA SER A 63 22.30 -23.73 -27.78
C SER A 63 23.00 -22.42 -27.40
N ARG A 64 23.46 -21.69 -28.42
CA ARG A 64 24.23 -20.45 -28.31
C ARG A 64 23.89 -19.54 -29.46
N ILE A 65 23.71 -18.25 -29.17
CA ILE A 65 23.69 -17.14 -30.12
C ILE A 65 24.65 -16.04 -29.66
N GLU A 66 25.01 -15.13 -30.56
CA GLU A 66 25.96 -14.06 -30.26
C GLU A 66 25.71 -12.81 -31.12
N SER A 67 26.07 -11.65 -30.57
CA SER A 67 26.24 -10.37 -31.25
C SER A 67 27.70 -9.90 -31.15
N ASP A 68 27.97 -8.67 -31.57
CA ASP A 68 29.29 -8.06 -31.43
C ASP A 68 29.69 -7.77 -29.98
N LYS A 69 28.74 -7.71 -29.03
CA LYS A 69 29.00 -7.35 -27.62
C LYS A 69 28.57 -8.40 -26.59
N LEU A 70 27.74 -9.36 -26.97
CA LEU A 70 27.13 -10.32 -26.05
C LEU A 70 27.12 -11.73 -26.64
N THR A 71 27.37 -12.73 -25.81
CA THR A 71 27.12 -14.15 -26.12
C THR A 71 26.07 -14.68 -25.15
N ALA A 72 24.98 -15.23 -25.69
CA ALA A 72 23.92 -15.84 -24.90
C ALA A 72 23.91 -17.36 -25.12
N TYR A 73 23.82 -18.10 -24.01
CA TYR A 73 23.66 -19.55 -23.99
C TYR A 73 22.28 -19.88 -23.44
N LEU A 74 21.50 -20.62 -24.21
CA LEU A 74 20.25 -21.19 -23.74
C LEU A 74 20.54 -22.49 -22.98
N LEU A 75 20.05 -22.58 -21.74
CA LEU A 75 20.34 -23.66 -20.83
C LEU A 75 19.15 -24.61 -20.69
N SER A 76 19.40 -25.81 -20.18
CA SER A 76 18.35 -26.77 -19.82
C SER A 76 17.37 -26.23 -18.77
N GLU A 77 17.80 -25.25 -17.97
CA GLU A 77 17.07 -24.71 -16.81
C GLU A 77 17.20 -23.18 -16.74
N SER A 78 17.06 -22.47 -17.88
CA SER A 78 17.09 -20.99 -18.05
C SER A 78 18.23 -20.49 -18.99
N SER A 79 19.05 -19.51 -18.59
CA SER A 79 19.90 -18.75 -19.53
C SER A 79 21.22 -18.25 -18.91
N LEU A 80 22.27 -18.12 -19.73
CA LEU A 80 23.54 -17.49 -19.38
C LEU A 80 23.89 -16.41 -20.42
N PHE A 81 24.14 -15.18 -19.96
CA PHE A 81 24.57 -14.05 -20.77
C PHE A 81 25.99 -13.65 -20.39
N VAL A 82 26.88 -13.56 -21.40
CA VAL A 82 28.31 -13.30 -21.22
C VAL A 82 28.71 -12.09 -22.08
N PHE A 83 29.07 -11.02 -21.39
CA PHE A 83 29.65 -9.80 -21.96
C PHE A 83 31.17 -9.81 -21.77
N ASP A 84 31.86 -8.75 -22.19
CA ASP A 84 33.31 -8.67 -22.00
C ASP A 84 33.72 -8.62 -20.52
N GLU A 85 32.95 -7.89 -19.71
CA GLU A 85 33.24 -7.56 -18.31
C GLU A 85 32.06 -7.91 -17.36
N LYS A 86 31.04 -8.62 -17.86
CA LYS A 86 29.81 -8.93 -17.12
C LYS A 86 29.30 -10.33 -17.43
N VAL A 87 28.78 -11.01 -16.41
CA VAL A 87 28.16 -12.33 -16.52
C VAL A 87 26.83 -12.32 -15.78
N ILE A 88 25.75 -12.69 -16.47
CA ILE A 88 24.43 -12.87 -15.89
C ILE A 88 24.03 -14.33 -16.05
N LEU A 89 23.86 -15.03 -14.93
CA LEU A 89 23.40 -16.41 -14.89
C LEU A 89 22.00 -16.44 -14.29
N LYS A 90 21.05 -17.00 -15.05
CA LYS A 90 19.69 -17.26 -14.60
C LYS A 90 19.44 -18.75 -14.56
N THR A 91 18.79 -19.21 -13.51
CA THR A 91 18.41 -20.63 -13.37
C THR A 91 17.04 -20.79 -12.72
N CYS A 92 16.23 -21.73 -13.19
CA CYS A 92 14.97 -22.14 -12.57
C CYS A 92 15.07 -23.56 -11.99
N GLY A 93 13.96 -24.12 -11.52
CA GLY A 93 13.93 -25.47 -10.97
C GLY A 93 14.65 -25.59 -9.63
N ARG A 94 15.23 -26.78 -9.38
CA ARG A 94 15.98 -27.12 -8.15
C ARG A 94 17.49 -26.89 -8.29
N THR A 95 17.89 -26.11 -9.30
CA THR A 95 19.27 -25.77 -9.61
C THR A 95 19.96 -25.06 -8.44
N THR A 96 21.28 -25.17 -8.40
CA THR A 96 22.11 -24.65 -7.31
C THR A 96 23.00 -23.49 -7.76
N LEU A 97 22.38 -22.47 -8.34
CA LEU A 97 23.01 -21.31 -8.96
C LEU A 97 24.25 -20.80 -8.22
N LEU A 98 24.13 -20.51 -6.92
CA LEU A 98 25.20 -19.85 -6.15
C LEU A 98 26.46 -20.73 -6.02
N ARG A 99 26.36 -22.04 -6.23
CA ARG A 99 27.52 -22.95 -6.23
C ARG A 99 28.48 -22.71 -7.40
N THR A 100 28.09 -21.91 -8.39
CA THR A 100 28.96 -21.50 -9.50
C THR A 100 29.97 -20.41 -9.11
N ILE A 101 29.69 -19.63 -8.06
CA ILE A 101 30.50 -18.47 -7.64
C ILE A 101 31.99 -18.83 -7.46
N PRO A 102 32.39 -19.90 -6.74
CA PRO A 102 33.80 -20.24 -6.59
C PRO A 102 34.53 -20.40 -7.93
N SER A 103 33.91 -21.09 -8.89
CA SER A 103 34.51 -21.35 -10.20
C SER A 103 34.51 -20.09 -11.08
N LEU A 104 33.49 -19.23 -10.95
CA LEU A 104 33.46 -17.91 -11.60
C LEU A 104 34.56 -16.98 -11.08
N LEU A 105 34.81 -16.97 -9.76
CA LEU A 105 35.88 -16.16 -9.15
C LEU A 105 37.27 -16.65 -9.56
N VAL A 106 37.47 -17.96 -9.66
CA VAL A 106 38.73 -18.54 -10.20
C VAL A 106 38.92 -18.12 -11.65
N LEU A 107 37.87 -18.21 -12.49
CA LEU A 107 37.93 -17.77 -13.87
C LEU A 107 38.25 -16.27 -13.99
N ALA A 108 37.62 -15.43 -13.15
CA ALA A 108 37.89 -14.00 -13.11
C ALA A 108 39.36 -13.71 -12.75
N GLU A 109 39.93 -14.45 -11.79
CA GLU A 109 41.34 -14.32 -11.42
C GLU A 109 42.28 -14.77 -12.55
N GLU A 110 41.97 -15.87 -13.25
CA GLU A 110 42.70 -16.35 -14.44
C GLU A 110 42.71 -15.30 -15.57
N LEU A 111 41.61 -14.57 -15.73
CA LEU A 111 41.44 -13.50 -16.71
C LEU A 111 41.93 -12.12 -16.22
N ASP A 112 42.52 -12.04 -15.02
CA ASP A 112 43.04 -10.81 -14.41
C ASP A 112 41.96 -9.73 -14.14
N PHE A 113 40.76 -10.18 -13.80
CA PHE A 113 39.64 -9.36 -13.35
C PHE A 113 39.50 -9.39 -11.81
N CYS A 114 38.86 -8.36 -11.28
CA CYS A 114 38.28 -8.37 -9.94
C CYS A 114 36.81 -8.01 -10.00
N VAL A 115 36.03 -8.57 -9.07
CA VAL A 115 34.61 -8.28 -8.95
C VAL A 115 34.40 -6.80 -8.61
N ASP A 116 33.48 -6.19 -9.34
CA ASP A 116 33.10 -4.79 -9.23
C ASP A 116 31.68 -4.65 -8.68
N PHE A 117 30.75 -5.49 -9.14
CA PHE A 117 29.37 -5.48 -8.67
C PHE A 117 28.82 -6.90 -8.60
N VAL A 118 27.98 -7.16 -7.60
CA VAL A 118 27.27 -8.43 -7.42
C VAL A 118 25.81 -8.13 -7.12
N ARG A 119 24.91 -8.68 -7.93
CA ARG A 119 23.48 -8.71 -7.64
C ARG A 119 23.00 -10.15 -7.66
N TYR A 120 22.43 -10.59 -6.56
CA TYR A 120 21.67 -11.83 -6.51
C TYR A 120 20.21 -11.50 -6.19
N SER A 121 19.29 -11.97 -7.00
CA SER A 121 17.87 -11.76 -6.74
C SER A 121 17.01 -12.94 -7.15
N ARG A 122 15.88 -13.09 -6.47
CA ARG A 122 14.85 -14.05 -6.83
C ARG A 122 13.49 -13.69 -6.23
N PRO A 123 12.38 -14.17 -6.81
CA PRO A 123 11.10 -14.17 -6.14
C PRO A 123 11.06 -15.23 -5.02
N PHE A 124 9.95 -15.26 -4.28
CA PHE A 124 9.63 -16.36 -3.39
C PHE A 124 9.46 -17.67 -4.17
N PHE A 125 9.92 -18.80 -3.59
CA PHE A 125 9.77 -20.11 -4.21
C PHE A 125 8.34 -20.66 -4.03
N LEU A 126 7.78 -21.28 -5.07
CA LEU A 126 6.53 -22.04 -4.97
C LEU A 126 6.74 -23.31 -4.14
N PHE A 127 7.93 -23.92 -4.20
CA PHE A 127 8.26 -25.14 -3.46
C PHE A 127 9.56 -25.00 -2.65
N PRO A 128 9.61 -24.12 -1.61
CA PRO A 128 10.84 -23.85 -0.84
C PRO A 128 11.48 -25.11 -0.24
N SER A 129 10.66 -26.07 0.21
CA SER A 129 11.13 -27.32 0.83
C SER A 129 11.85 -28.27 -0.14
N LEU A 130 11.69 -28.08 -1.46
CA LEU A 130 12.37 -28.88 -2.48
C LEU A 130 13.71 -28.29 -2.89
N GLN A 131 13.98 -27.03 -2.53
CA GLN A 131 15.24 -26.36 -2.84
C GLN A 131 16.38 -26.96 -2.03
N THR A 132 17.59 -26.90 -2.59
CA THR A 132 18.78 -27.48 -1.97
C THR A 132 19.78 -26.39 -1.60
N TYR A 133 20.51 -26.60 -0.51
CA TYR A 133 21.53 -25.66 -0.04
C TYR A 133 22.46 -25.22 -1.19
N PRO A 134 22.74 -23.92 -1.37
CA PRO A 134 22.42 -22.82 -0.45
C PRO A 134 21.04 -22.19 -0.62
N HIS A 135 20.18 -22.69 -1.52
CA HIS A 135 18.88 -22.10 -1.84
C HIS A 135 17.71 -22.60 -0.97
N ASP A 136 18.00 -23.27 0.13
CA ASP A 136 16.99 -23.79 1.06
C ASP A 136 16.31 -22.69 1.89
N SER A 137 16.93 -21.50 2.00
CA SER A 137 16.32 -20.29 2.56
C SER A 137 17.07 -19.04 2.08
N PHE A 138 16.44 -17.86 2.15
CA PHE A 138 17.15 -16.61 1.82
C PHE A 138 18.32 -16.33 2.77
N ASP A 139 18.17 -16.65 4.07
CA ASP A 139 19.26 -16.51 5.04
C ASP A 139 20.46 -17.40 4.68
N SER A 140 20.22 -18.63 4.21
CA SER A 140 21.28 -19.52 3.72
C SER A 140 22.00 -18.94 2.50
N GLU A 141 21.24 -18.33 1.57
CA GLU A 141 21.78 -17.69 0.37
C GLU A 141 22.67 -16.50 0.74
N VAL A 142 22.21 -15.63 1.64
CA VAL A 142 22.97 -14.49 2.16
C VAL A 142 24.23 -14.97 2.88
N GLN A 143 24.13 -15.94 3.80
CA GLN A 143 25.30 -16.52 4.49
C GLN A 143 26.29 -17.18 3.53
N PHE A 144 25.82 -17.71 2.40
CA PHE A 144 26.70 -18.26 1.37
C PHE A 144 27.43 -17.14 0.63
N LEU A 145 26.71 -16.09 0.23
CA LEU A 145 27.25 -14.92 -0.47
C LEU A 145 28.27 -14.14 0.38
N GLU A 146 27.99 -13.96 1.67
CA GLU A 146 28.86 -13.25 2.63
C GLU A 146 30.23 -13.93 2.84
N LYS A 147 30.40 -15.19 2.42
CA LYS A 147 31.71 -15.86 2.40
C LYS A 147 32.66 -15.29 1.34
N PHE A 148 32.10 -14.67 0.30
CA PHE A 148 32.83 -14.20 -0.87
C PHE A 148 32.78 -12.67 -1.00
N PHE A 149 31.64 -12.08 -0.67
CA PHE A 149 31.35 -10.66 -0.89
C PHE A 149 30.94 -9.98 0.42
N ARG A 150 30.99 -8.65 0.45
CA ARG A 150 30.43 -7.85 1.54
C ARG A 150 29.34 -6.98 0.95
N GLY A 151 28.09 -7.27 1.28
CA GLY A 151 26.95 -6.59 0.73
C GLY A 151 25.79 -6.50 1.71
N HIS A 152 24.63 -6.11 1.18
CA HIS A 152 23.39 -5.92 1.89
C HIS A 152 22.26 -6.75 1.29
N SER A 153 21.37 -7.25 2.14
CA SER A 153 20.18 -8.00 1.73
C SER A 153 18.90 -7.21 2.02
N TYR A 154 17.93 -7.37 1.13
CA TYR A 154 16.64 -6.70 1.15
C TYR A 154 15.54 -7.72 0.80
N THR A 155 14.37 -7.50 1.37
CA THR A 155 13.12 -8.15 0.95
C THR A 155 12.17 -7.04 0.53
N LEU A 156 11.75 -7.05 -0.73
CA LEU A 156 10.96 -6.02 -1.40
C LEU A 156 9.58 -6.58 -1.78
N GLY A 157 8.59 -5.73 -2.05
CA GLY A 157 7.24 -6.16 -2.43
C GLY A 157 6.35 -6.47 -1.23
N ALA A 158 5.17 -7.05 -1.49
CA ALA A 158 4.21 -7.33 -0.43
C ALA A 158 4.72 -8.45 0.51
N MET A 159 4.61 -8.23 1.82
CA MET A 159 5.05 -9.20 2.86
C MET A 159 4.05 -10.37 3.04
N ASP A 160 3.35 -10.75 1.98
CA ASP A 160 2.33 -11.81 1.95
C ASP A 160 2.92 -13.23 1.81
N GLY A 161 4.25 -13.33 1.70
CA GLY A 161 5.00 -14.57 1.56
C GLY A 161 4.88 -15.25 0.19
N LYS A 162 4.31 -14.58 -0.83
CA LYS A 162 4.17 -15.13 -2.19
C LYS A 162 4.67 -14.19 -3.28
N THR A 163 4.64 -12.89 -3.05
CA THR A 163 5.07 -11.86 -4.01
C THR A 163 6.29 -11.06 -3.54
N ALA A 164 6.83 -11.41 -2.38
CA ALA A 164 8.08 -10.86 -1.88
C ALA A 164 9.26 -11.19 -2.81
N TRP A 165 10.14 -10.21 -3.00
CA TRP A 165 11.33 -10.27 -3.82
C TRP A 165 12.56 -10.19 -2.94
N HIS A 166 13.41 -11.20 -3.01
CA HIS A 166 14.65 -11.23 -2.26
C HIS A 166 15.79 -10.70 -3.11
N LEU A 167 16.59 -9.82 -2.52
CA LEU A 167 17.67 -9.14 -3.20
C LEU A 167 18.89 -9.06 -2.28
N TYR A 168 20.05 -9.44 -2.80
CA TYR A 168 21.35 -9.21 -2.20
C TYR A 168 22.19 -8.41 -3.19
N VAL A 169 22.84 -7.35 -2.71
CA VAL A 169 23.74 -6.53 -3.52
C VAL A 169 25.04 -6.28 -2.79
N ALA A 170 26.16 -6.44 -3.47
CA ALA A 170 27.48 -6.00 -3.01
C ALA A 170 28.11 -5.13 -4.11
N ASP A 171 28.31 -3.86 -3.81
CA ASP A 171 28.80 -2.89 -4.78
C ASP A 171 30.20 -2.39 -4.38
N HIS A 172 31.14 -2.63 -5.29
CA HIS A 172 32.54 -2.26 -5.19
C HIS A 172 32.96 -1.34 -6.34
N SER A 173 31.98 -0.78 -7.06
CA SER A 173 32.20 0.08 -8.22
C SER A 173 32.75 1.44 -7.80
N GLU A 174 33.65 1.96 -8.64
CA GLU A 174 34.24 3.30 -8.51
C GLU A 174 33.70 4.29 -9.56
N LYS A 175 32.79 3.83 -10.43
CA LYS A 175 32.26 4.60 -11.56
C LYS A 175 30.74 4.49 -11.62
N TYR A 176 30.11 5.54 -12.14
CA TYR A 176 28.70 5.54 -12.48
C TYR A 176 28.45 4.68 -13.73
N SER A 177 27.42 3.86 -13.68
CA SER A 177 26.82 3.15 -14.82
C SER A 177 25.45 3.73 -15.14
N SER A 178 24.94 3.41 -16.33
CA SER A 178 23.61 3.81 -16.81
C SER A 178 22.78 2.59 -17.16
N GLU A 179 23.02 1.48 -16.47
CA GLU A 179 22.36 0.21 -16.75
C GLU A 179 20.96 0.18 -16.15
N GLN A 180 20.12 -0.65 -16.77
CA GLN A 180 18.77 -0.90 -16.30
C GLN A 180 18.34 -2.32 -16.67
N THR A 181 17.44 -2.88 -15.88
CA THR A 181 16.82 -4.18 -16.10
C THR A 181 15.33 -4.05 -15.82
N PHE A 182 14.51 -4.44 -16.79
CA PHE A 182 13.08 -4.63 -16.63
C PHE A 182 12.78 -6.12 -16.55
N GLU A 183 12.08 -6.55 -15.50
CA GLU A 183 11.68 -7.94 -15.29
C GLU A 183 10.20 -7.99 -14.93
N ILE A 184 9.48 -8.94 -15.53
CA ILE A 184 8.11 -9.30 -15.16
C ILE A 184 8.04 -10.81 -14.93
N ILE A 185 7.49 -11.18 -13.78
CA ILE A 185 7.15 -12.57 -13.44
C ILE A 185 5.64 -12.72 -13.34
N MET A 186 5.13 -13.87 -13.74
CA MET A 186 3.71 -14.11 -13.97
C MET A 186 3.34 -15.50 -13.48
N PHE A 187 2.21 -15.60 -12.80
CA PHE A 187 1.67 -16.83 -12.24
C PHE A 187 0.23 -17.03 -12.70
N ASP A 188 -0.21 -18.30 -12.64
CA ASP A 188 -1.57 -18.70 -12.94
C ASP A 188 -2.00 -18.18 -14.32
N LEU A 189 -1.26 -18.58 -15.36
CA LEU A 189 -1.45 -18.13 -16.73
C LEU A 189 -2.75 -18.65 -17.35
N ASP A 190 -3.29 -17.94 -18.32
CA ASP A 190 -4.50 -18.37 -19.04
C ASP A 190 -4.29 -19.69 -19.81
N ASN A 191 -5.31 -20.56 -19.79
CA ASN A 191 -5.25 -21.90 -20.39
C ASN A 191 -5.05 -21.87 -21.91
N GLU A 192 -5.60 -20.87 -22.60
CA GLU A 192 -5.42 -20.72 -24.05
C GLU A 192 -3.98 -20.28 -24.36
N ALA A 193 -3.47 -19.32 -23.59
CA ALA A 193 -2.09 -18.84 -23.72
C ALA A 193 -1.06 -19.95 -23.47
N VAL A 194 -1.17 -20.70 -22.36
CA VAL A 194 -0.22 -21.80 -22.05
C VAL A 194 -0.31 -22.97 -23.02
N GLY A 195 -1.47 -23.14 -23.68
CA GLY A 195 -1.71 -24.19 -24.67
C GLY A 195 -0.74 -24.17 -25.85
N HIS A 196 -0.09 -23.03 -26.14
CA HIS A 196 0.93 -22.93 -27.19
C HIS A 196 2.27 -23.59 -26.82
N PHE A 197 2.55 -23.79 -25.53
CA PHE A 197 3.84 -24.29 -25.04
C PHE A 197 3.82 -25.78 -24.66
N PHE A 198 2.78 -26.50 -25.08
CA PHE A 198 2.73 -27.95 -25.06
C PHE A 198 3.09 -28.52 -26.43
N LYS A 199 3.93 -29.57 -26.47
CA LYS A 199 4.24 -30.23 -27.75
C LYS A 199 3.02 -30.75 -28.50
N SER A 200 1.95 -31.08 -27.78
CA SER A 200 0.66 -31.51 -28.37
C SER A 200 0.02 -30.46 -29.29
N LYS A 201 0.42 -29.19 -29.21
CA LYS A 201 -0.05 -28.13 -30.11
C LYS A 201 0.43 -28.33 -31.56
N GLY A 202 1.55 -29.03 -31.76
CA GLY A 202 2.07 -29.37 -33.09
C GLY A 202 3.10 -28.41 -33.67
N TYR A 203 3.71 -27.54 -32.86
CA TYR A 203 4.89 -26.76 -33.28
C TYR A 203 6.13 -27.65 -33.27
N GLU A 204 6.85 -27.73 -34.39
CA GLU A 204 8.01 -28.62 -34.54
C GLU A 204 9.30 -27.98 -33.99
N SER A 205 9.36 -26.64 -33.90
CA SER A 205 10.52 -25.89 -33.40
C SER A 205 10.13 -24.77 -32.44
N GLY A 206 11.09 -24.30 -31.62
CA GLY A 206 10.87 -23.16 -30.74
C GLY A 206 10.56 -21.86 -31.49
N LEU A 207 11.10 -21.68 -32.71
CA LEU A 207 10.80 -20.52 -33.54
C LEU A 207 9.35 -20.54 -34.07
N GLU A 208 8.82 -21.72 -34.38
CA GLU A 208 7.39 -21.85 -34.71
C GLU A 208 6.50 -21.55 -33.51
N THR A 209 6.89 -21.98 -32.31
CA THR A 209 6.20 -21.61 -31.07
C THR A 209 6.25 -20.09 -30.83
N LEU A 210 7.40 -19.45 -31.05
CA LEU A 210 7.60 -18.01 -30.92
C LEU A 210 6.66 -17.21 -31.84
N GLU A 211 6.54 -17.61 -33.10
CA GLU A 211 5.63 -17.01 -34.07
C GLU A 211 4.16 -17.31 -33.72
N GLY A 212 3.85 -18.59 -33.46
CA GLY A 212 2.48 -19.07 -33.26
C GLY A 212 1.84 -18.64 -31.93
N SER A 213 2.64 -18.35 -30.91
CA SER A 213 2.19 -17.79 -29.63
C SER A 213 2.01 -16.27 -29.66
N GLY A 214 2.54 -15.58 -30.69
CA GLY A 214 2.55 -14.13 -30.79
C GLY A 214 3.67 -13.45 -29.98
N LEU A 215 4.50 -14.20 -29.24
CA LEU A 215 5.58 -13.65 -28.41
C LEU A 215 6.58 -12.81 -29.21
N LYS A 216 6.74 -13.10 -30.51
CA LYS A 216 7.62 -12.32 -31.40
C LYS A 216 7.29 -10.82 -31.44
N SER A 217 6.02 -10.46 -31.23
CA SER A 217 5.58 -9.06 -31.24
C SER A 217 6.10 -8.23 -30.06
N LEU A 218 6.58 -8.88 -28.99
CA LEU A 218 7.15 -8.23 -27.80
C LEU A 218 8.63 -7.87 -27.98
N LEU A 219 9.27 -8.34 -29.05
CA LEU A 219 10.72 -8.40 -29.18
C LEU A 219 11.22 -7.47 -30.30
N PRO A 220 12.46 -6.97 -30.21
CA PRO A 220 13.07 -6.22 -31.31
C PRO A 220 13.10 -7.08 -32.58
N CYS A 221 12.92 -6.46 -33.76
CA CYS A 221 12.83 -7.16 -35.06
C CYS A 221 13.81 -6.57 -36.10
N GLU A 222 14.98 -6.14 -35.65
CA GLU A 222 16.03 -5.60 -36.50
C GLU A 222 16.80 -6.72 -37.20
N GLU A 223 17.49 -6.40 -38.30
CA GLU A 223 18.28 -7.40 -39.05
C GLU A 223 19.42 -8.01 -38.23
N THR A 224 19.91 -7.30 -37.22
CA THR A 224 20.97 -7.74 -36.29
C THR A 224 20.45 -8.59 -35.14
N THR A 225 19.13 -8.71 -34.96
CA THR A 225 18.55 -9.47 -33.86
C THR A 225 18.67 -10.98 -34.08
N CYS A 226 19.26 -11.68 -33.11
CA CYS A 226 19.34 -13.14 -33.08
C CYS A 226 18.32 -13.71 -32.09
N TYR A 227 17.64 -14.80 -32.46
CA TYR A 227 16.67 -15.52 -31.62
C TYR A 227 17.11 -16.97 -31.43
N ASP A 228 17.06 -17.44 -30.19
CA ASP A 228 17.34 -18.83 -29.80
C ASP A 228 16.17 -19.34 -28.96
N ALA A 229 15.32 -20.17 -29.55
CA ALA A 229 14.06 -20.61 -28.96
C ALA A 229 14.01 -22.14 -28.85
N TYR A 230 13.59 -22.65 -27.69
CA TYR A 230 13.57 -24.07 -27.40
C TYR A 230 12.26 -24.53 -26.74
N ASN A 231 11.72 -25.66 -27.21
CA ASN A 231 10.54 -26.33 -26.66
C ASN A 231 10.96 -27.54 -25.81
N PHE A 232 10.54 -27.59 -24.55
CA PHE A 232 10.81 -28.71 -23.65
C PHE A 232 9.80 -29.85 -23.80
N ASP A 233 10.15 -31.04 -23.29
CA ASP A 233 9.33 -32.25 -23.35
C ASP A 233 8.83 -32.64 -21.95
N PRO A 234 7.51 -32.85 -21.74
CA PRO A 234 6.41 -32.76 -22.69
C PRO A 234 5.91 -31.33 -23.00
N CYS A 235 6.35 -30.36 -22.20
CA CYS A 235 5.93 -28.96 -22.29
C CYS A 235 6.98 -28.03 -21.68
N GLY A 236 6.88 -26.73 -21.97
CA GLY A 236 7.81 -25.70 -21.52
C GLY A 236 8.49 -24.98 -22.67
N PHE A 237 8.87 -23.72 -22.44
CA PHE A 237 9.49 -22.88 -23.46
C PHE A 237 10.57 -21.99 -22.87
N SER A 238 11.68 -21.84 -23.59
CA SER A 238 12.74 -20.89 -23.27
C SER A 238 13.17 -20.16 -24.54
N LEU A 239 13.45 -18.87 -24.39
CA LEU A 239 13.87 -17.99 -25.46
C LEU A 239 14.97 -17.07 -24.98
N ASN A 240 16.04 -16.97 -25.77
CA ASN A 240 17.01 -15.89 -25.69
C ASN A 240 16.98 -15.07 -26.97
N VAL A 241 17.06 -13.76 -26.80
CA VAL A 241 17.18 -12.81 -27.91
C VAL A 241 18.34 -11.89 -27.61
N VAL A 242 19.18 -11.65 -28.63
CA VAL A 242 20.33 -10.75 -28.50
C VAL A 242 20.33 -9.77 -29.67
N ASN A 243 20.55 -8.49 -29.37
CA ASN A 243 20.84 -7.45 -30.35
C ASN A 243 21.86 -6.48 -29.73
N GLU A 244 23.06 -6.38 -30.30
CA GLU A 244 24.17 -5.62 -29.72
C GLU A 244 24.44 -5.99 -28.24
N ASP A 245 24.36 -5.05 -27.31
CA ASP A 245 24.47 -5.24 -25.85
C ASP A 245 23.12 -5.46 -25.15
N ILE A 246 22.02 -5.58 -25.91
CA ILE A 246 20.69 -5.81 -25.38
C ILE A 246 20.34 -7.29 -25.45
N TYR A 247 19.82 -7.83 -24.35
CA TYR A 247 19.20 -9.15 -24.30
C TYR A 247 17.73 -9.07 -23.91
N TYR A 248 16.97 -10.06 -24.40
CA TYR A 248 15.68 -10.44 -23.84
C TYR A 248 15.72 -11.93 -23.53
N THR A 249 15.05 -12.32 -22.45
CA THR A 249 14.87 -13.73 -22.13
C THR A 249 13.43 -13.98 -21.67
N ILE A 250 12.85 -15.08 -22.14
CA ILE A 250 11.48 -15.48 -21.78
C ILE A 250 11.50 -16.96 -21.41
N HIS A 251 10.97 -17.29 -20.23
CA HIS A 251 10.82 -18.67 -19.76
C HIS A 251 9.37 -18.93 -19.37
N ILE A 252 8.78 -20.03 -19.86
CA ILE A 252 7.37 -20.38 -19.62
C ILE A 252 7.26 -21.84 -19.19
N THR A 253 6.67 -22.04 -18.02
CA THR A 253 6.26 -23.34 -17.47
C THR A 253 4.72 -23.41 -17.55
N PRO A 254 4.15 -24.21 -18.47
CA PRO A 254 2.72 -24.19 -18.76
C PRO A 254 1.88 -25.12 -17.87
N GLU A 255 2.47 -25.76 -16.88
CA GLU A 255 1.81 -26.76 -16.02
C GLU A 255 0.66 -26.13 -15.22
N SER A 256 -0.56 -26.65 -15.35
CA SER A 256 -1.78 -26.01 -14.83
C SER A 256 -1.84 -25.83 -13.30
N HIS A 257 -1.04 -26.57 -12.54
CA HIS A 257 -1.00 -26.50 -11.08
C HIS A 257 0.06 -25.52 -10.54
N CYS A 258 0.97 -25.03 -11.39
CA CYS A 258 2.04 -24.10 -11.03
C CYS A 258 2.50 -23.24 -12.22
N SER A 259 1.58 -22.87 -13.13
CA SER A 259 1.95 -22.20 -14.37
C SER A 259 2.67 -20.89 -14.09
N TYR A 260 3.79 -20.68 -14.76
CA TYR A 260 4.72 -19.58 -14.51
C TYR A 260 5.27 -19.05 -15.82
N ALA A 261 5.44 -17.73 -15.93
CA ALA A 261 6.23 -17.12 -16.98
C ALA A 261 7.10 -16.00 -16.44
N SER A 262 8.24 -15.78 -17.08
CA SER A 262 9.11 -14.63 -16.83
C SER A 262 9.53 -14.00 -18.14
N LEU A 263 9.66 -12.68 -18.15
CA LEU A 263 10.29 -11.90 -19.21
C LEU A 263 11.25 -10.92 -18.56
N GLU A 264 12.50 -10.91 -19.00
CA GLU A 264 13.51 -9.95 -18.56
C GLU A 264 14.26 -9.35 -19.76
N CYS A 265 14.60 -8.07 -19.67
CA CYS A 265 15.51 -7.41 -20.61
C CYS A 265 16.28 -6.26 -19.99
N ASN A 266 17.40 -5.89 -20.62
CA ASN A 266 18.22 -4.72 -20.26
C ASN A 266 18.10 -3.58 -21.27
N ALA A 267 17.01 -3.54 -22.04
CA ALA A 267 16.83 -2.55 -23.10
C ALA A 267 16.87 -1.11 -22.56
N ALA A 268 17.60 -0.22 -23.25
CA ALA A 268 17.68 1.20 -22.91
C ALA A 268 16.45 1.97 -23.39
N ALA A 269 15.35 1.91 -22.63
CA ALA A 269 14.10 2.63 -22.88
C ALA A 269 13.77 3.57 -21.70
N GLU A 270 13.06 4.68 -21.98
CA GLU A 270 12.54 5.58 -20.94
C GLU A 270 11.21 5.09 -20.34
N ASP A 271 10.44 4.30 -21.11
CA ASP A 271 9.11 3.80 -20.74
C ASP A 271 8.92 2.35 -21.20
N PHE A 272 8.53 1.47 -20.28
CA PHE A 272 8.26 0.05 -20.52
C PHE A 272 6.76 -0.29 -20.53
N THR A 273 5.88 0.72 -20.42
CA THR A 273 4.43 0.53 -20.29
C THR A 273 3.84 -0.28 -21.45
N SER A 274 4.25 -0.01 -22.70
CA SER A 274 3.75 -0.78 -23.86
C SER A 274 4.19 -2.23 -23.84
N LEU A 275 5.43 -2.51 -23.43
CA LEU A 275 5.93 -3.88 -23.30
C LEU A 275 5.15 -4.63 -22.22
N LEU A 276 4.90 -3.97 -21.07
CA LEU A 276 4.08 -4.52 -19.99
C LEU A 276 2.66 -4.85 -20.47
N ILE A 277 1.95 -3.91 -21.08
CA ILE A 277 0.57 -4.11 -21.56
C ILE A 277 0.50 -5.29 -22.54
N ASN A 278 1.36 -5.28 -23.57
CA ASN A 278 1.34 -6.33 -24.59
C ASN A 278 1.67 -7.71 -24.00
N THR A 279 2.57 -7.77 -23.01
CA THR A 279 2.90 -9.03 -22.31
C THR A 279 1.69 -9.56 -21.54
N LEU A 280 0.98 -8.69 -20.81
CA LEU A 280 -0.21 -9.04 -20.03
C LEU A 280 -1.40 -9.43 -20.90
N GLU A 281 -1.60 -8.80 -22.04
CA GLU A 281 -2.66 -9.17 -22.99
C GLU A 281 -2.42 -10.53 -23.65
N LEU A 282 -1.15 -10.87 -23.87
CA LEU A 282 -0.75 -12.13 -24.51
C LEU A 282 -0.82 -13.31 -23.54
N LEU A 283 -0.24 -13.17 -22.33
CA LEU A 283 -0.10 -14.27 -21.37
C LEU A 283 -1.22 -14.32 -20.33
N LYS A 284 -1.95 -13.22 -20.13
CA LYS A 284 -3.12 -13.09 -19.24
C LYS A 284 -2.94 -13.82 -17.89
N PRO A 285 -1.89 -13.50 -17.12
CA PRO A 285 -1.71 -14.09 -15.79
C PRO A 285 -2.86 -13.73 -14.86
N LYS A 286 -3.13 -14.54 -13.83
CA LYS A 286 -3.95 -14.05 -12.70
C LYS A 286 -3.13 -13.22 -11.72
N LYS A 287 -1.82 -13.41 -11.67
CA LYS A 287 -0.93 -12.64 -10.79
C LYS A 287 0.38 -12.35 -11.49
N TYR A 288 0.91 -11.15 -11.30
CA TYR A 288 2.23 -10.82 -11.81
C TYR A 288 2.97 -9.87 -10.88
N CYS A 289 4.29 -9.84 -10.98
CA CYS A 289 5.12 -8.89 -10.28
C CYS A 289 6.09 -8.28 -11.29
N VAL A 290 6.23 -6.97 -11.24
CA VAL A 290 7.18 -6.21 -12.05
C VAL A 290 8.31 -5.76 -11.14
N VAL A 291 9.53 -6.01 -11.60
CA VAL A 291 10.75 -5.62 -10.94
C VAL A 291 11.55 -4.77 -11.92
N PHE A 292 11.97 -3.60 -11.45
CA PHE A 292 12.75 -2.68 -12.25
C PHE A 292 14.00 -2.27 -11.47
N PHE A 293 15.16 -2.51 -12.06
CA PHE A 293 16.45 -2.08 -11.55
C PHE A 293 17.02 -1.03 -12.49
N ALA A 294 17.50 0.08 -11.96
CA ALA A 294 18.20 1.06 -12.77
C ALA A 294 19.19 1.88 -11.97
N ASP A 295 20.28 2.25 -12.63
CA ASP A 295 21.22 3.25 -12.13
C ASP A 295 20.63 4.66 -12.25
N SER A 296 21.16 5.59 -11.46
CA SER A 296 20.74 7.00 -11.46
C SER A 296 20.80 7.66 -12.84
N ASP A 297 21.76 7.25 -13.67
CA ASP A 297 22.02 7.82 -15.00
C ASP A 297 21.29 7.07 -16.13
N ALA A 298 20.57 5.98 -15.81
CA ALA A 298 19.84 5.20 -16.79
C ALA A 298 18.67 6.01 -17.43
N PRO A 299 18.28 5.69 -18.68
CA PRO A 299 17.14 6.32 -19.34
C PRO A 299 15.85 6.25 -18.52
N ALA A 300 15.56 5.08 -17.95
CA ALA A 300 14.39 4.80 -17.13
C ALA A 300 14.70 4.82 -15.61
N ALA A 301 15.77 5.49 -15.17
CA ALA A 301 16.11 5.65 -13.75
C ALA A 301 14.86 5.96 -12.91
N CYS A 302 14.71 5.33 -11.75
CA CYS A 302 13.45 5.30 -10.99
C CYS A 302 12.84 6.67 -10.65
N VAL A 303 13.63 7.75 -10.66
CA VAL A 303 13.16 9.14 -10.49
C VAL A 303 12.28 9.60 -11.67
N LYS A 304 12.40 8.95 -12.84
CA LYS A 304 11.71 9.30 -14.09
C LYS A 304 10.41 8.53 -14.31
N GLN A 305 10.00 7.65 -13.39
CA GLN A 305 8.77 6.83 -13.46
C GLN A 305 8.64 6.04 -14.78
N PRO A 306 9.43 4.97 -14.95
CA PRO A 306 9.53 4.25 -16.23
C PRO A 306 8.32 3.38 -16.59
N LEU A 307 7.29 3.40 -15.74
CA LEU A 307 6.05 2.64 -15.89
C LEU A 307 4.86 3.49 -15.44
N GLN A 308 3.80 3.50 -16.26
CA GLN A 308 2.49 3.97 -15.84
C GLN A 308 1.76 2.85 -15.07
N TRP A 309 1.98 2.75 -13.77
CA TRP A 309 1.37 1.71 -12.92
C TRP A 309 -0.18 1.66 -13.01
N SER A 310 -0.82 2.76 -13.41
CA SER A 310 -2.27 2.83 -13.65
C SER A 310 -2.77 1.98 -14.82
N CYS A 311 -1.91 1.58 -15.77
CA CYS A 311 -2.30 0.73 -16.89
C CYS A 311 -2.83 -0.65 -16.43
N ALA A 312 -2.33 -1.16 -15.31
CA ALA A 312 -2.77 -2.42 -14.71
C ALA A 312 -4.29 -2.42 -14.44
N LYS A 313 -4.83 -1.31 -13.92
CA LYS A 313 -6.26 -1.14 -13.61
C LYS A 313 -7.12 -1.19 -14.87
N GLN A 314 -6.63 -0.62 -15.97
CA GLN A 314 -7.33 -0.67 -17.27
C GLN A 314 -7.42 -2.09 -17.82
N LEU A 315 -6.41 -2.92 -17.54
CA LEU A 315 -6.35 -4.33 -17.91
C LEU A 315 -7.07 -5.26 -16.91
N GLY A 316 -7.75 -4.71 -15.90
CA GLY A 316 -8.48 -5.47 -14.89
C GLY A 316 -7.59 -6.14 -13.86
N TYR A 317 -6.45 -5.53 -13.53
CA TYR A 317 -5.58 -5.94 -12.44
C TYR A 317 -5.60 -4.92 -11.31
N GLN A 318 -5.57 -5.41 -10.08
CA GLN A 318 -5.43 -4.64 -8.87
C GLN A 318 -3.99 -4.76 -8.35
N GLN A 319 -3.41 -3.63 -7.94
CA GLN A 319 -2.11 -3.59 -7.26
C GLN A 319 -2.18 -4.26 -5.87
N LEU A 320 -1.14 -5.00 -5.52
CA LEU A 320 -0.92 -5.65 -4.23
C LEU A 320 0.19 -4.90 -3.47
N GLY A 321 -0.18 -4.19 -2.41
CA GLY A 321 0.76 -3.40 -1.61
C GLY A 321 1.25 -2.13 -2.31
N GLU A 322 2.05 -1.34 -1.59
CA GLU A 322 2.71 -0.17 -2.18
C GLU A 322 3.88 -0.60 -3.08
N VAL A 323 4.19 0.24 -4.08
CA VAL A 323 5.41 0.06 -4.87
C VAL A 323 6.59 0.17 -3.91
N THR A 324 7.30 -0.94 -3.71
CA THR A 324 8.48 -0.91 -2.84
C THR A 324 9.61 -0.27 -3.62
N PHE A 325 10.09 0.87 -3.13
CA PHE A 325 11.23 1.57 -3.66
C PHE A 325 12.40 1.43 -2.71
N VAL A 326 13.51 0.90 -3.20
CA VAL A 326 14.77 0.92 -2.46
C VAL A 326 15.83 1.59 -3.29
N ARG A 327 16.32 2.71 -2.78
CA ARG A 327 17.53 3.36 -3.25
C ARG A 327 18.70 2.81 -2.44
N MET A 328 19.66 2.24 -3.13
CA MET A 328 20.86 1.67 -2.52
C MET A 328 22.03 2.59 -2.85
N HIS A 329 22.92 2.75 -1.88
CA HIS A 329 24.08 3.61 -2.01
C HIS A 329 25.27 2.95 -1.32
N GLU A 330 26.19 2.42 -2.12
CA GLU A 330 27.52 2.01 -1.67
C GLU A 330 28.56 2.75 -2.53
N ASN A 331 29.53 3.38 -1.87
CA ASN A 331 30.61 4.14 -2.51
C ASN A 331 30.14 5.26 -3.47
N SER A 332 30.26 5.05 -4.78
CA SER A 332 29.98 6.04 -5.83
C SER A 332 28.74 5.75 -6.67
N GLY A 333 28.13 4.56 -6.57
CA GLY A 333 26.94 4.19 -7.34
C GLY A 333 25.64 4.53 -6.62
N GLU A 334 24.69 5.16 -7.32
CA GLU A 334 23.30 5.30 -6.85
C GLU A 334 22.41 4.50 -7.80
N TYR A 335 21.82 3.41 -7.30
CA TYR A 335 20.91 2.57 -8.07
C TYR A 335 19.63 2.31 -7.28
N CYS A 336 18.57 2.00 -8.01
CA CYS A 336 17.24 1.87 -7.48
C CYS A 336 16.58 0.56 -7.91
N ALA A 337 15.81 -0.01 -7.00
CA ALA A 337 14.92 -1.13 -7.26
C ALA A 337 13.48 -0.69 -7.01
N GLN A 338 12.60 -0.91 -7.99
CA GLN A 338 11.15 -0.81 -7.85
C GLN A 338 10.54 -2.19 -7.99
N VAL A 339 9.72 -2.57 -7.01
CA VAL A 339 8.97 -3.84 -7.03
C VAL A 339 7.51 -3.54 -6.81
N CYS A 340 6.66 -4.03 -7.70
CA CYS A 340 5.22 -3.90 -7.57
C CYS A 340 4.51 -5.16 -8.05
N SER A 341 3.55 -5.63 -7.25
CA SER A 341 2.83 -6.86 -7.50
C SER A 341 1.37 -6.57 -7.81
N PHE A 342 0.74 -7.42 -8.62
CA PHE A 342 -0.61 -7.24 -9.13
C PHE A 342 -1.37 -8.57 -9.18
N MET A 343 -2.69 -8.50 -9.00
CA MET A 343 -3.61 -9.62 -9.11
C MET A 343 -4.79 -9.26 -10.00
N GLU A 344 -5.26 -10.21 -10.79
CA GLU A 344 -6.48 -10.10 -11.59
C GLU A 344 -7.68 -9.82 -10.67
N ASP A 345 -8.49 -8.82 -11.04
CA ASP A 345 -9.71 -8.50 -10.33
C ASP A 345 -10.78 -9.57 -10.66
N ASP A 346 -11.24 -10.32 -9.65
CA ASP A 346 -12.27 -11.35 -9.80
C ASP A 346 -13.60 -10.80 -10.38
N ASP A 347 -13.78 -9.47 -10.38
CA ASP A 347 -14.94 -8.77 -10.96
C ASP A 347 -14.86 -8.54 -12.49
N LYS A 348 -13.92 -9.17 -13.22
CA LYS A 348 -13.80 -9.08 -14.71
C LYS A 348 -15.08 -9.37 -15.50
N LEU A 349 -16.13 -9.92 -14.89
CA LEU A 349 -17.46 -10.10 -15.48
C LEU A 349 -18.35 -8.84 -15.52
N ARG A 350 -17.94 -7.70 -14.99
CA ARG A 350 -18.79 -6.48 -14.93
C ARG A 350 -18.47 -5.38 -15.94
N PHE A 351 -17.32 -5.40 -16.62
CA PHE A 351 -16.86 -4.25 -17.41
C PHE A 351 -16.81 -4.42 -18.93
N THR A 352 -17.16 -5.58 -19.50
CA THR A 352 -17.31 -5.71 -20.96
C THR A 352 -18.78 -5.56 -21.40
N LEU A 353 -19.03 -4.49 -22.16
CA LEU A 353 -20.24 -4.13 -22.92
C LEU A 353 -21.44 -3.55 -22.14
N ARG A 354 -21.38 -2.25 -21.90
CA ARG A 354 -22.53 -1.35 -22.16
C ARG A 354 -22.04 -0.02 -22.75
N ASP A 355 -21.63 -0.08 -24.02
CA ASP A 355 -21.87 1.05 -24.91
C ASP A 355 -23.38 1.28 -25.00
N GLY A 356 -23.80 2.53 -24.82
CA GLY A 356 -25.14 2.99 -25.18
C GLY A 356 -26.26 2.63 -24.20
N ASN A 357 -26.21 3.15 -22.97
CA ASN A 357 -27.41 3.69 -22.31
C ASN A 357 -27.00 4.43 -21.04
N THR A 358 -27.14 5.76 -21.05
CA THR A 358 -27.26 6.59 -19.85
C THR A 358 -28.48 6.12 -19.05
N GLN A 359 -28.30 5.08 -18.24
CA GLN A 359 -29.25 4.75 -17.18
C GLN A 359 -28.98 5.72 -16.04
N ARG A 360 -29.90 6.68 -15.88
CA ARG A 360 -30.11 7.44 -14.65
C ARG A 360 -29.94 6.50 -13.45
N LEU A 361 -29.07 6.88 -12.53
CA LEU A 361 -28.95 6.26 -11.21
C LEU A 361 -30.35 6.07 -10.60
N ASP A 362 -30.79 4.81 -10.56
CA ASP A 362 -32.13 4.41 -10.16
C ASP A 362 -32.34 4.61 -8.65
N SER A 363 -33.33 5.43 -8.31
CA SER A 363 -34.41 5.27 -7.31
C SER A 363 -34.20 4.59 -5.94
N LYS A 364 -32.98 4.26 -5.50
CA LYS A 364 -32.68 3.76 -4.14
C LYS A 364 -32.28 4.84 -3.13
N PHE A 365 -32.25 6.11 -3.55
CA PHE A 365 -31.94 7.27 -2.71
C PHE A 365 -33.17 7.81 -1.98
N THR A 366 -33.70 7.05 -1.01
CA THR A 366 -34.89 7.48 -0.25
C THR A 366 -34.80 7.10 1.23
N SER A 367 -34.09 7.89 2.00
CA SER A 367 -34.58 8.38 3.30
C SER A 367 -33.60 9.40 3.88
N CYS A 368 -34.14 10.50 4.40
CA CYS A 368 -33.46 11.53 5.20
C CYS A 368 -32.85 12.76 4.48
N SER A 369 -33.61 13.45 3.62
CA SER A 369 -33.62 14.93 3.62
C SER A 369 -34.85 15.50 2.89
N SER A 370 -35.53 16.45 3.52
CA SER A 370 -36.72 17.14 3.00
C SER A 370 -36.34 18.44 2.28
N GLY A 371 -35.45 18.34 1.29
CA GLY A 371 -34.99 19.45 0.45
C GLY A 371 -34.58 18.91 -0.93
N GLY A 372 -34.92 19.64 -1.99
CA GLY A 372 -34.85 19.15 -3.38
C GLY A 372 -33.52 18.50 -3.79
N PHE A 373 -33.65 17.45 -4.60
CA PHE A 373 -32.58 16.66 -5.20
C PHE A 373 -31.44 17.54 -5.76
N THR A 374 -30.23 17.32 -5.26
CA THR A 374 -28.99 17.73 -5.93
C THR A 374 -28.13 16.49 -6.07
N ASP A 375 -27.50 16.30 -7.23
CA ASP A 375 -26.53 15.22 -7.45
C ASP A 375 -25.43 15.34 -6.37
N PRO A 376 -25.01 14.26 -5.69
CA PRO A 376 -23.86 14.31 -4.78
C PRO A 376 -22.63 15.00 -5.39
N PHE A 377 -22.41 14.84 -6.70
CA PHE A 377 -21.33 15.53 -7.39
C PHE A 377 -21.54 17.06 -7.49
N ASP A 378 -22.78 17.51 -7.70
CA ASP A 378 -23.12 18.94 -7.66
C ASP A 378 -22.86 19.55 -6.29
N VAL A 379 -23.03 18.77 -5.21
CA VAL A 379 -22.68 19.19 -3.85
C VAL A 379 -21.18 19.44 -3.74
N LEU A 380 -20.35 18.50 -4.20
CA LEU A 380 -18.89 18.64 -4.19
C LEU A 380 -18.47 19.88 -4.97
N LEU A 381 -19.02 20.09 -6.17
CA LEU A 381 -18.73 21.28 -6.99
C LEU A 381 -19.04 22.58 -6.25
N ARG A 382 -20.26 22.74 -5.70
CA ARG A 382 -20.68 23.97 -5.01
C ARG A 382 -19.86 24.25 -3.76
N VAL A 383 -19.57 23.22 -2.96
CA VAL A 383 -18.77 23.39 -1.74
C VAL A 383 -17.33 23.72 -2.08
N SER A 384 -16.77 23.06 -3.09
CA SER A 384 -15.42 23.36 -3.60
C SER A 384 -15.30 24.81 -4.06
N GLU A 385 -16.26 25.30 -4.85
CA GLU A 385 -16.30 26.71 -5.26
C GLU A 385 -16.41 27.68 -4.08
N ARG A 386 -17.28 27.38 -3.09
CA ARG A 386 -17.49 28.24 -1.92
C ARG A 386 -16.22 28.45 -1.10
N PHE A 387 -15.40 27.41 -0.97
CA PHE A 387 -14.16 27.45 -0.18
C PHE A 387 -12.91 27.67 -1.02
N GLY A 388 -13.05 27.88 -2.34
CA GLY A 388 -11.94 28.11 -3.25
C GLY A 388 -11.02 26.90 -3.40
N ALA A 389 -11.59 25.69 -3.35
CA ALA A 389 -10.84 24.46 -3.49
C ALA A 389 -10.29 24.30 -4.91
N GLU A 390 -9.04 23.87 -4.99
CA GLU A 390 -8.33 23.73 -6.24
C GLU A 390 -8.45 22.31 -6.78
N TRP A 391 -8.63 22.17 -8.09
CA TRP A 391 -8.92 20.90 -8.74
C TRP A 391 -7.65 20.33 -9.35
N PHE A 392 -7.34 19.08 -9.03
CA PHE A 392 -6.15 18.38 -9.49
C PHE A 392 -6.54 17.06 -10.16
N SER A 393 -6.04 16.84 -11.38
CA SER A 393 -6.07 15.54 -12.04
C SER A 393 -4.84 14.76 -11.59
N SER A 394 -5.02 13.69 -10.82
CA SER A 394 -3.97 12.87 -10.17
C SER A 394 -3.10 13.58 -9.10
N HIS A 395 -2.49 12.80 -8.20
CA HIS A 395 -1.63 13.30 -7.10
C HIS A 395 -0.37 14.06 -7.57
N HIS A 396 0.09 13.87 -8.81
CA HIS A 396 1.29 14.52 -9.37
C HIS A 396 1.23 16.04 -9.41
N ALA A 397 0.04 16.62 -9.60
CA ALA A 397 -0.11 18.07 -9.66
C ALA A 397 0.04 18.73 -8.28
N LEU A 398 -0.08 17.95 -7.19
CA LEU A 398 0.08 18.43 -5.82
C LEU A 398 1.55 18.67 -5.48
N GLU A 399 2.43 17.71 -5.75
CA GLU A 399 3.88 17.82 -5.48
C GLU A 399 4.51 18.97 -6.27
N GLY A 400 4.13 19.11 -7.54
CA GLY A 400 4.53 20.24 -8.39
C GLY A 400 4.03 21.60 -7.89
N LYS A 401 2.94 21.64 -7.11
CA LYS A 401 2.47 22.88 -6.48
C LYS A 401 3.12 23.11 -5.12
N LEU A 402 3.29 22.06 -4.32
CA LEU A 402 3.96 22.11 -3.02
C LEU A 402 5.41 22.61 -3.13
N SER A 403 6.11 22.20 -4.19
CA SER A 403 7.45 22.69 -4.54
C SER A 403 7.47 24.15 -5.02
N ASN A 404 6.36 24.65 -5.59
CA ASN A 404 6.20 26.02 -6.09
C ASN A 404 5.54 26.97 -5.09
N LEU A 405 5.11 26.51 -3.93
CA LEU A 405 4.64 27.39 -2.88
C LEU A 405 5.83 28.27 -2.47
N ASN A 406 5.69 29.58 -2.63
CA ASN A 406 6.60 30.54 -2.02
C ASN A 406 6.37 30.46 -0.49
N LEU A 407 7.03 29.51 0.16
CA LEU A 407 6.92 29.14 1.58
C LEU A 407 7.56 30.20 2.51
N VAL A 408 7.19 31.46 2.30
CA VAL A 408 7.80 32.65 2.92
C VAL A 408 7.34 32.85 4.37
N THR A 409 6.23 32.24 4.77
CA THR A 409 5.62 32.50 6.09
C THR A 409 6.19 31.64 7.21
N HIS A 410 6.94 30.57 6.91
CA HIS A 410 7.40 29.53 7.84
C HIS A 410 6.29 28.92 8.71
N ARG A 411 5.02 29.13 8.35
CA ARG A 411 3.86 28.62 9.07
C ARG A 411 3.55 27.17 8.66
N PRO A 412 2.93 26.39 9.56
CA PRO A 412 2.35 25.11 9.20
C PRO A 412 1.24 25.30 8.16
N LEU A 413 1.22 24.44 7.15
CA LEU A 413 0.20 24.40 6.12
C LEU A 413 -0.61 23.12 6.28
N LEU A 414 -1.94 23.24 6.26
CA LEU A 414 -2.85 22.09 6.26
C LEU A 414 -3.53 21.98 4.91
N PHE A 415 -3.45 20.81 4.29
CA PHE A 415 -4.11 20.49 3.04
C PHE A 415 -5.28 19.55 3.32
N ILE A 416 -6.48 19.93 2.86
CA ILE A 416 -7.71 19.15 3.02
C ILE A 416 -8.26 18.82 1.64
N ASP A 417 -8.32 17.52 1.33
CA ASP A 417 -8.86 17.00 0.08
C ASP A 417 -10.35 16.65 0.22
N LEU A 418 -11.19 17.56 -0.26
CA LEU A 418 -12.65 17.40 -0.29
C LEU A 418 -13.07 16.30 -1.29
N GLY A 419 -12.27 16.07 -2.34
CA GLY A 419 -12.48 15.01 -3.31
C GLY A 419 -12.33 13.64 -2.68
N ARG A 420 -11.27 13.44 -1.88
CA ARG A 420 -11.07 12.20 -1.13
C ARG A 420 -12.19 11.93 -0.12
N ILE A 421 -12.62 12.94 0.64
CA ILE A 421 -13.76 12.81 1.59
C ILE A 421 -15.04 12.41 0.85
N PHE A 422 -15.30 13.02 -0.31
CA PHE A 422 -16.42 12.67 -1.16
C PHE A 422 -16.35 11.22 -1.67
N THR A 423 -15.19 10.79 -2.16
CA THR A 423 -14.97 9.41 -2.60
C THR A 423 -15.19 8.42 -1.46
N ASN A 424 -14.62 8.66 -0.28
CA ASN A 424 -14.84 7.84 0.92
C ASN A 424 -16.34 7.72 1.26
N PHE A 425 -17.10 8.82 1.16
CA PHE A 425 -18.55 8.80 1.36
C PHE A 425 -19.29 7.94 0.34
N ILE A 426 -18.94 8.05 -0.95
CA ILE A 426 -19.54 7.25 -2.03
C ILE A 426 -19.19 5.77 -1.87
N GLU A 427 -17.96 5.44 -1.48
CA GLU A 427 -17.53 4.07 -1.21
C GLU A 427 -18.28 3.46 -0.03
N LEU A 428 -18.38 4.17 1.10
CA LEU A 428 -19.20 3.75 2.23
C LEU A 428 -20.65 3.50 1.82
N GLN A 429 -21.23 4.36 0.97
CA GLN A 429 -22.60 4.16 0.47
C GLN A 429 -22.80 2.90 -0.36
N LYS A 430 -21.76 2.44 -1.07
CA LYS A 430 -21.80 1.16 -1.81
C LYS A 430 -21.82 -0.04 -0.87
N ILE A 431 -21.11 0.05 0.26
CA ILE A 431 -21.03 -1.02 1.27
C ILE A 431 -22.31 -1.06 2.10
N VAL A 432 -22.67 0.07 2.73
CA VAL A 432 -23.80 0.15 3.64
C VAL A 432 -24.71 1.33 3.27
N SER A 433 -25.87 1.03 2.67
CA SER A 433 -26.92 2.03 2.45
C SER A 433 -27.65 2.36 3.77
N SER A 434 -27.01 3.09 4.68
CA SER A 434 -27.54 3.53 5.98
C SER A 434 -27.37 5.04 6.19
N CYS A 435 -27.95 5.57 7.27
CA CYS A 435 -27.74 6.96 7.67
C CYS A 435 -26.35 7.10 8.31
N TYR A 436 -25.66 8.20 8.04
CA TYR A 436 -24.35 8.48 8.63
C TYR A 436 -24.42 9.57 9.69
N ARG A 437 -23.53 9.47 10.66
CA ARG A 437 -23.31 10.46 11.70
C ARG A 437 -21.82 10.74 11.84
N TYR A 438 -21.49 12.01 11.91
CA TYR A 438 -20.13 12.49 12.06
C TYR A 438 -20.00 13.36 13.31
N SER A 439 -19.01 13.07 14.15
CA SER A 439 -18.70 13.88 15.31
C SER A 439 -17.92 15.11 14.93
N VAL A 440 -18.48 16.28 15.21
CA VAL A 440 -17.85 17.59 14.95
C VAL A 440 -16.51 17.72 15.67
N ARG A 441 -16.31 16.97 16.77
CA ARG A 441 -15.05 16.91 17.52
C ARG A 441 -13.90 16.29 16.72
N CYS A 442 -14.17 15.44 15.73
CA CYS A 442 -13.14 14.84 14.88
C CYS A 442 -12.42 15.92 14.08
N ASN A 443 -13.13 16.63 13.23
CA ASN A 443 -12.60 17.78 12.53
C ASN A 443 -13.75 18.79 12.26
N PRO A 444 -13.77 19.95 12.93
CA PRO A 444 -14.78 20.98 12.78
C PRO A 444 -14.43 21.95 11.63
N ASP A 445 -13.57 21.56 10.69
CA ASP A 445 -13.25 22.40 9.55
C ASP A 445 -14.54 22.80 8.77
N PRO A 446 -14.74 24.11 8.49
CA PRO A 446 -15.93 24.61 7.80
C PRO A 446 -16.26 23.92 6.48
N ALA A 447 -15.26 23.58 5.65
CA ALA A 447 -15.49 22.98 4.34
C ALA A 447 -15.93 21.52 4.48
N ILE A 448 -15.28 20.77 5.39
CA ILE A 448 -15.68 19.40 5.72
C ILE A 448 -17.12 19.36 6.24
N LEU A 449 -17.43 20.20 7.24
CA LEU A 449 -18.75 20.26 7.83
C LEU A 449 -19.82 20.63 6.79
N LYS A 450 -19.51 21.57 5.88
CA LYS A 450 -20.46 21.96 4.83
C LYS A 450 -20.69 20.86 3.81
N LEU A 451 -19.63 20.18 3.36
CA LEU A 451 -19.70 19.05 2.44
C LEU A 451 -20.58 17.94 3.03
N LEU A 452 -20.27 17.49 4.25
CA LEU A 452 -21.01 16.41 4.90
C LEU A 452 -22.47 16.80 5.18
N TYR A 453 -22.74 18.05 5.55
CA TYR A 453 -24.10 18.55 5.75
C TYR A 453 -24.94 18.48 4.47
N GLU A 454 -24.41 18.95 3.35
CA GLU A 454 -25.13 18.94 2.06
C GLU A 454 -25.28 17.52 1.49
N LEU A 455 -24.36 16.60 1.82
CA LEU A 455 -24.48 15.17 1.53
C LEU A 455 -25.49 14.43 2.42
N GLY A 456 -26.07 15.11 3.43
CA GLY A 456 -27.11 14.56 4.31
C GLY A 456 -26.60 13.81 5.53
N VAL A 457 -25.33 13.96 5.90
CA VAL A 457 -24.75 13.36 7.11
C VAL A 457 -25.27 14.09 8.36
N GLN A 458 -25.62 13.34 9.41
CA GLN A 458 -25.99 13.90 10.71
C GLN A 458 -24.76 14.32 11.50
N PHE A 459 -24.87 15.32 12.37
CA PHE A 459 -23.78 15.72 13.25
C PHE A 459 -24.03 15.34 14.70
N SER A 460 -23.01 14.87 15.41
CA SER A 460 -23.00 14.83 16.87
C SER A 460 -22.17 15.99 17.44
N VAL A 461 -22.72 16.67 18.43
CA VAL A 461 -22.07 17.80 19.12
C VAL A 461 -22.11 17.63 20.62
N SER A 462 -21.03 18.02 21.30
CA SER A 462 -20.87 17.83 22.74
C SER A 462 -20.70 19.12 23.52
N SER A 463 -20.58 20.26 22.84
CA SER A 463 -20.31 21.54 23.49
C SER A 463 -21.08 22.69 22.84
N ARG A 464 -21.32 23.76 23.61
CA ARG A 464 -21.90 25.00 23.07
C ARG A 464 -21.05 25.57 21.94
N SER A 465 -19.73 25.48 22.05
CA SER A 465 -18.80 26.01 21.05
C SER A 465 -18.97 25.32 19.70
N GLU A 466 -19.17 24.00 19.68
CA GLU A 466 -19.47 23.24 18.45
C GLU A 466 -20.82 23.66 17.85
N VAL A 467 -21.84 23.85 18.68
CA VAL A 467 -23.16 24.32 18.23
C VAL A 467 -23.07 25.70 17.58
N ASP A 468 -22.41 26.65 18.26
CA ASP A 468 -22.19 27.99 17.72
C ASP A 468 -21.36 27.95 16.44
N HIS A 469 -20.41 27.01 16.34
CA HIS A 469 -19.60 26.82 15.14
C HIS A 469 -20.40 26.28 13.95
N LEU A 470 -21.31 25.33 14.15
CA LEU A 470 -22.22 24.86 13.11
C LEU A 470 -23.11 26.00 12.59
N ILE A 471 -23.69 26.78 13.50
CA ILE A 471 -24.59 27.90 13.15
C ILE A 471 -23.84 28.96 12.34
N ARG A 472 -22.59 29.29 12.72
CA ARG A 472 -21.75 30.24 11.98
C ARG A 472 -21.43 29.79 10.55
N ASN A 473 -21.51 28.49 10.27
CA ASN A 473 -21.23 27.89 8.97
C ASN A 473 -22.51 27.53 8.19
N ASP A 474 -23.65 28.15 8.52
CA ASP A 474 -24.95 27.95 7.87
C ASP A 474 -25.45 26.49 7.94
N ILE A 475 -25.14 25.78 9.03
CA ILE A 475 -25.64 24.42 9.30
C ILE A 475 -26.80 24.51 10.27
N THR A 476 -27.96 23.96 9.86
CA THR A 476 -29.15 23.97 10.70
C THR A 476 -29.11 22.81 11.73
N LEU A 477 -29.71 23.05 12.89
CA LEU A 477 -29.72 22.06 13.98
C LEU A 477 -30.74 20.92 13.76
N SER A 478 -31.45 20.88 12.64
CA SER A 478 -32.46 19.83 12.37
C SER A 478 -31.83 18.44 12.20
N ASN A 479 -30.59 18.39 11.71
CA ASN A 479 -29.82 17.14 11.51
C ASN A 479 -28.69 16.99 12.54
N VAL A 480 -28.81 17.66 13.71
CA VAL A 480 -27.78 17.68 14.74
C VAL A 480 -28.30 17.00 16.02
N VAL A 481 -27.48 16.12 16.57
CA VAL A 481 -27.72 15.41 17.84
C VAL A 481 -26.82 16.00 18.90
N PHE A 482 -27.40 16.44 20.02
CA PHE A 482 -26.62 16.90 21.16
C PHE A 482 -26.23 15.71 22.05
N CYS A 483 -24.95 15.36 22.06
CA CYS A 483 -24.37 14.24 22.81
C CYS A 483 -23.68 14.74 24.08
N SER A 484 -24.21 14.41 25.25
CA SER A 484 -23.67 14.89 26.53
C SER A 484 -23.26 13.72 27.44
N PRO A 485 -22.12 13.05 27.18
CA PRO A 485 -21.71 11.94 28.02
C PRO A 485 -21.33 12.38 29.45
N MET A 486 -20.72 13.57 29.64
CA MET A 486 -20.17 13.97 30.96
C MET A 486 -20.18 15.48 31.26
N LEU A 487 -21.23 16.22 30.87
CA LEU A 487 -21.36 17.65 31.22
C LEU A 487 -22.12 17.85 32.55
N ARG A 488 -21.77 18.92 33.29
CA ARG A 488 -22.60 19.39 34.42
C ARG A 488 -24.03 19.62 33.95
N LEU A 489 -25.02 19.06 34.66
CA LEU A 489 -26.44 19.13 34.31
C LEU A 489 -26.94 20.56 34.06
N SER A 490 -26.47 21.53 34.84
CA SER A 490 -26.79 22.95 34.67
C SER A 490 -26.37 23.49 33.29
N SER A 491 -25.25 22.98 32.75
CA SER A 491 -24.75 23.35 31.43
C SER A 491 -25.61 22.73 30.32
N VAL A 492 -25.97 21.45 30.47
CA VAL A 492 -26.89 20.74 29.55
C VAL A 492 -28.23 21.47 29.49
N GLN A 493 -28.82 21.75 30.65
CA GLN A 493 -30.10 22.44 30.76
C GLN A 493 -30.06 23.84 30.12
N ARG A 494 -28.97 24.60 30.31
CA ARG A 494 -28.79 25.90 29.66
C ARG A 494 -28.71 25.79 28.14
N ILE A 495 -27.98 24.80 27.62
CA ILE A 495 -27.84 24.58 26.17
C ILE A 495 -29.20 24.21 25.57
N LEU A 496 -29.92 23.24 26.16
CA LEU A 496 -31.22 22.81 25.68
C LEU A 496 -32.32 23.89 25.77
N LYS A 497 -32.17 24.87 26.67
CA LYS A 497 -33.04 26.07 26.71
C LYS A 497 -32.68 27.11 25.65
N THR A 498 -31.42 27.16 25.23
CA THR A 498 -30.91 28.18 24.30
C THR A 498 -31.12 27.77 22.86
N TYR A 499 -30.97 26.48 22.55
CA TYR A 499 -31.04 25.94 21.19
C TYR A 499 -32.10 24.85 21.08
N SER A 500 -32.78 24.82 19.94
CA SER A 500 -33.79 23.80 19.63
C SER A 500 -33.15 22.65 18.86
N PHE A 501 -32.94 21.51 19.53
CA PHE A 501 -32.49 20.27 18.90
C PHE A 501 -33.67 19.37 18.57
N TYR A 502 -33.54 18.55 17.53
CA TYR A 502 -34.52 17.50 17.23
C TYR A 502 -34.32 16.27 18.14
N MET A 503 -33.06 15.95 18.44
CA MET A 503 -32.66 14.75 19.17
C MET A 503 -31.52 15.03 20.14
N VAL A 504 -31.58 14.37 21.31
CA VAL A 504 -30.58 14.49 22.38
C VAL A 504 -30.17 13.11 22.86
N THR A 505 -28.87 12.89 23.02
CA THR A 505 -28.34 11.67 23.64
C THR A 505 -28.31 11.82 25.16
N VAL A 506 -28.91 10.85 25.85
CA VAL A 506 -28.95 10.77 27.31
C VAL A 506 -28.14 9.54 27.74
N SER A 507 -27.13 9.76 28.60
CA SER A 507 -26.35 8.69 29.21
C SER A 507 -27.12 8.04 30.36
N GLU A 508 -26.68 6.86 30.75
CA GLU A 508 -27.31 6.08 31.82
C GLU A 508 -27.30 6.82 33.16
N ASP A 509 -26.18 7.42 33.54
CA ASP A 509 -26.05 8.20 34.78
C ASP A 509 -27.04 9.36 34.84
N VAL A 510 -27.24 10.05 33.72
CA VAL A 510 -28.18 11.17 33.64
C VAL A 510 -29.60 10.67 33.86
N LEU A 511 -29.94 9.50 33.31
CA LEU A 511 -31.25 8.89 33.44
C LEU A 511 -31.53 8.37 34.85
N GLU A 512 -30.55 7.72 35.48
CA GLU A 512 -30.70 7.10 36.81
C GLU A 512 -30.62 8.11 37.97
N ASN A 513 -29.67 9.05 37.91
CA ASN A 513 -29.27 9.82 39.08
C ASN A 513 -29.69 11.30 39.06
N CYS A 514 -30.15 11.84 37.92
CA CYS A 514 -29.91 13.26 37.65
C CYS A 514 -31.02 14.03 36.91
N ILE A 515 -32.26 13.52 36.87
CA ILE A 515 -33.35 14.25 36.20
C ILE A 515 -34.11 15.10 37.23
N SER A 516 -33.78 16.39 37.30
CA SER A 516 -34.64 17.37 37.96
C SER A 516 -36.02 17.41 37.27
N GLU A 517 -37.06 17.86 37.98
CA GLU A 517 -38.40 17.97 37.41
C GLU A 517 -38.41 18.87 36.15
N GLU A 518 -37.63 19.96 36.20
CA GLU A 518 -37.47 20.90 35.09
C GLU A 518 -36.72 20.31 33.88
N LEU A 519 -35.68 19.50 34.10
CA LEU A 519 -34.98 18.80 33.02
C LEU A 519 -35.87 17.71 32.41
N SER A 520 -36.67 17.02 33.23
CA SER A 520 -37.66 16.04 32.77
C SER A 520 -38.65 16.66 31.79
N GLU A 521 -39.15 17.85 32.10
CA GLU A 521 -40.10 18.56 31.24
C GLU A 521 -39.49 18.92 29.88
N ILE A 522 -38.24 19.43 29.87
CA ILE A 522 -37.53 19.73 28.63
C ILE A 522 -37.35 18.45 27.79
N LEU A 523 -36.90 17.35 28.41
CA LEU A 523 -36.64 16.10 27.69
C LEU A 523 -37.92 15.43 27.16
N ARG A 524 -39.07 15.60 27.81
CA ARG A 524 -40.37 15.09 27.30
C ARG A 524 -40.78 15.73 25.97
N GLY A 525 -40.31 16.95 25.69
CA GLY A 525 -40.54 17.64 24.42
C GLY A 525 -39.63 17.21 23.27
N LEU A 526 -38.63 16.37 23.53
CA LEU A 526 -37.55 16.03 22.60
C LEU A 526 -37.55 14.54 22.26
N SER A 527 -36.91 14.19 21.14
CA SER A 527 -36.62 12.79 20.80
C SER A 527 -35.34 12.37 21.50
N ILE A 528 -35.34 11.23 22.17
CA ILE A 528 -34.21 10.78 23.00
C ILE A 528 -33.47 9.62 22.34
N GLU A 529 -32.15 9.75 22.29
CA GLU A 529 -31.22 8.67 22.02
C GLU A 529 -30.62 8.18 23.35
N LEU A 530 -30.72 6.90 23.66
CA LEU A 530 -30.08 6.34 24.86
C LEU A 530 -28.69 5.83 24.52
N SER A 531 -27.65 6.34 25.19
CA SER A 531 -26.29 5.85 25.03
C SER A 531 -25.98 4.78 26.06
N LEU A 532 -25.42 3.66 25.60
CA LEU A 532 -24.89 2.59 26.43
C LEU A 532 -23.37 2.67 26.44
N CYS A 533 -22.76 2.63 27.62
CA CYS A 533 -21.31 2.66 27.80
C CYS A 533 -20.85 1.39 28.54
N CYS A 534 -19.71 0.84 28.14
CA CYS A 534 -19.00 -0.13 28.97
C CYS A 534 -18.06 0.64 29.90
N ASP A 535 -18.17 0.41 31.21
CA ASP A 535 -17.15 0.84 32.16
C ASP A 535 -16.30 -0.39 32.50
N ASP A 536 -14.97 -0.28 32.42
CA ASP A 536 -14.03 -1.37 32.75
C ASP A 536 -14.17 -1.87 34.21
N PHE A 537 -14.86 -1.10 35.06
CA PHE A 537 -15.06 -1.37 36.47
C PHE A 537 -16.46 -1.91 36.82
N ASP A 538 -17.40 -1.95 35.87
CA ASP A 538 -18.77 -2.40 36.13
C ASP A 538 -18.99 -3.86 35.71
N VAL A 539 -19.46 -4.67 36.67
CA VAL A 539 -19.65 -6.13 36.52
C VAL A 539 -21.03 -6.46 35.91
N THR A 540 -21.92 -5.47 35.76
CA THR A 540 -23.28 -5.69 35.26
C THR A 540 -23.38 -5.68 33.74
N ASN A 541 -24.17 -6.59 33.17
CA ASN A 541 -24.31 -6.73 31.72
C ASN A 541 -24.97 -5.46 31.10
N PRO A 542 -24.36 -4.80 30.09
CA PRO A 542 -24.89 -3.60 29.45
C PRO A 542 -26.34 -3.71 28.94
N LEU A 543 -26.75 -4.91 28.48
CA LEU A 543 -28.12 -5.12 27.98
C LEU A 543 -29.15 -5.18 29.12
N GLU A 544 -28.76 -5.59 30.32
CA GLU A 544 -29.65 -5.53 31.50
C GLU A 544 -29.86 -4.10 31.96
N ARG A 545 -28.79 -3.29 31.92
CA ARG A 545 -28.84 -1.86 32.17
C ARG A 545 -29.75 -1.17 31.15
N LEU A 546 -29.63 -1.50 29.87
CA LEU A 546 -30.55 -1.02 28.82
C LEU A 546 -32.02 -1.32 29.18
N GLU A 547 -32.36 -2.55 29.55
CA GLU A 547 -33.74 -2.91 29.93
C GLU A 547 -34.27 -2.10 31.11
N ARG A 548 -33.44 -1.86 32.14
CA ARG A 548 -33.79 -1.04 33.30
C ARG A 548 -33.99 0.42 32.89
N ASN A 549 -33.08 0.96 32.10
CA ASN A 549 -33.13 2.32 31.58
C ASN A 549 -34.38 2.57 30.73
N LEU A 550 -34.78 1.60 29.89
CA LEU A 550 -36.03 1.69 29.13
C LEU A 550 -37.28 1.72 30.02
N LYS A 551 -37.30 0.95 31.11
CA LYS A 551 -38.42 1.01 32.09
C LYS A 551 -38.47 2.36 32.79
N LEU A 552 -37.30 2.91 33.15
CA LEU A 552 -37.19 4.22 33.79
C LEU A 552 -37.62 5.36 32.86
N ALA A 553 -37.14 5.35 31.61
CA ALA A 553 -37.52 6.31 30.59
C ALA A 553 -39.05 6.33 30.35
N ARG A 554 -39.69 5.16 30.32
CA ARG A 554 -41.16 5.05 30.24
C ARG A 554 -41.86 5.65 31.45
N LYS A 555 -41.35 5.40 32.66
CA LYS A 555 -41.90 5.98 33.90
C LYS A 555 -41.83 7.52 33.89
N LEU A 556 -40.79 8.07 33.26
CA LEU A 556 -40.57 9.51 33.14
C LEU A 556 -41.33 10.16 31.97
N GLY A 557 -41.94 9.35 31.10
CA GLY A 557 -42.67 9.81 29.91
C GLY A 557 -41.77 10.25 28.75
N LEU A 558 -40.53 9.76 28.69
CA LEU A 558 -39.57 10.12 27.65
C LEU A 558 -39.83 9.34 26.35
N LYS A 559 -39.69 10.01 25.21
CA LYS A 559 -39.84 9.41 23.88
C LYS A 559 -38.48 8.92 23.36
N ILE A 560 -38.19 7.65 23.63
CA ILE A 560 -36.98 6.99 23.09
C ILE A 560 -37.20 6.67 21.61
N VAL A 561 -36.35 7.22 20.75
CA VAL A 561 -36.37 6.96 19.29
C VAL A 561 -35.12 6.25 18.79
N SER A 562 -34.03 6.32 19.56
CA SER A 562 -32.74 5.77 19.15
C SER A 562 -31.99 5.14 20.34
N ILE A 563 -31.18 4.14 20.06
CA ILE A 563 -30.24 3.54 21.02
C ILE A 563 -28.85 3.54 20.39
N ASN A 564 -27.90 4.14 21.10
CA ASN A 564 -26.51 4.19 20.71
C ASN A 564 -25.70 3.11 21.43
N ILE A 565 -25.20 2.16 20.64
CA ILE A 565 -24.38 1.02 21.08
C ILE A 565 -22.95 1.12 20.56
N SER A 566 -22.53 2.28 20.05
CA SER A 566 -21.21 2.45 19.43
C SER A 566 -20.04 2.24 20.39
N GLN A 567 -20.28 2.26 21.70
CA GLN A 567 -19.26 2.02 22.73
C GLN A 567 -19.18 0.56 23.18
N LEU A 568 -20.03 -0.32 22.63
CA LEU A 568 -19.99 -1.75 22.92
C LEU A 568 -19.06 -2.45 21.92
N GLY A 569 -18.19 -3.33 22.42
CA GLY A 569 -17.28 -4.11 21.57
C GLY A 569 -18.02 -5.04 20.59
N LEU A 570 -17.48 -5.19 19.38
CA LEU A 570 -18.07 -6.00 18.31
C LEU A 570 -18.33 -7.46 18.72
N GLU A 571 -17.37 -8.09 19.40
CA GLU A 571 -17.53 -9.47 19.88
C GLU A 571 -18.69 -9.62 20.87
N PHE A 572 -18.82 -8.67 21.81
CA PHE A 572 -19.92 -8.65 22.77
C PHE A 572 -21.27 -8.54 22.06
N LEU A 573 -21.37 -7.66 21.06
CA LEU A 573 -22.59 -7.46 20.27
C LEU A 573 -22.98 -8.72 19.50
N LEU A 574 -22.03 -9.39 18.84
CA LEU A 574 -22.29 -10.61 18.09
C LEU A 574 -22.74 -11.76 19.00
N GLN A 575 -22.12 -11.93 20.17
CA GLN A 575 -22.49 -12.96 21.15
C GLN A 575 -23.88 -12.73 21.76
N ASN A 576 -24.33 -11.47 21.84
CA ASN A 576 -25.58 -11.10 22.53
C ASN A 576 -26.67 -10.56 21.58
N ILE A 577 -26.54 -10.80 20.28
CA ILE A 577 -27.41 -10.18 19.24
C ILE A 577 -28.90 -10.54 19.43
N GLU A 578 -29.21 -11.78 19.81
CA GLU A 578 -30.60 -12.21 20.05
C GLU A 578 -31.22 -11.49 21.26
N ARG A 579 -30.42 -11.30 22.32
CA ARG A 579 -30.85 -10.56 23.51
C ARG A 579 -31.10 -9.10 23.15
N LEU A 580 -30.19 -8.48 22.41
CA LEU A 580 -30.36 -7.12 21.89
C LEU A 580 -31.67 -7.01 21.10
N PHE A 581 -31.95 -7.90 20.15
CA PHE A 581 -33.21 -7.89 19.40
C PHE A 581 -34.46 -8.03 20.27
N ASN A 582 -34.41 -8.84 21.32
CA ASN A 582 -35.54 -8.96 22.25
C ASN A 582 -35.79 -7.66 23.04
N VAL A 583 -34.73 -6.94 23.41
CA VAL A 583 -34.85 -5.63 24.06
C VAL A 583 -35.34 -4.58 23.07
N LEU A 584 -34.82 -4.55 21.84
CA LEU A 584 -35.24 -3.60 20.80
C LEU A 584 -36.72 -3.75 20.42
N LYS A 585 -37.28 -4.97 20.45
CA LYS A 585 -38.73 -5.22 20.23
C LYS A 585 -39.62 -4.50 21.24
N LEU A 586 -39.10 -4.10 22.40
CA LEU A 586 -39.85 -3.33 23.38
C LEU A 586 -40.15 -1.90 22.87
N ILE A 587 -39.44 -1.41 21.86
CA ILE A 587 -39.59 -0.05 21.33
C ILE A 587 -40.04 -0.13 19.88
N PRO A 588 -41.26 0.30 19.55
CA PRO A 588 -41.69 0.36 18.16
C PRO A 588 -40.88 1.43 17.40
N GLN A 589 -40.34 1.06 16.24
CA GLN A 589 -39.62 1.97 15.32
C GLN A 589 -38.38 2.66 15.92
N VAL A 590 -37.49 1.87 16.56
CA VAL A 590 -36.21 2.37 17.08
C VAL A 590 -35.11 2.36 16.02
N SER A 591 -34.30 3.43 15.99
CA SER A 591 -33.03 3.45 15.25
C SER A 591 -31.86 3.00 16.14
N VAL A 592 -30.91 2.28 15.57
CA VAL A 592 -29.73 1.81 16.30
C VAL A 592 -28.49 2.49 15.75
N VAL A 593 -27.69 3.08 16.63
CA VAL A 593 -26.41 3.72 16.28
C VAL A 593 -25.28 2.76 16.58
N VAL A 594 -24.44 2.49 15.58
CA VAL A 594 -23.31 1.56 15.69
C VAL A 594 -22.02 2.31 15.35
N ALA A 595 -20.91 1.88 15.95
CA ALA A 595 -19.59 2.34 15.53
C ALA A 595 -19.34 1.90 14.08
N GLY A 596 -18.88 2.83 13.25
CA GLY A 596 -18.45 2.58 11.88
C GLY A 596 -16.94 2.65 11.78
N SER A 597 -16.22 1.79 12.52
CA SER A 597 -14.81 1.52 12.23
C SER A 597 -14.75 0.59 11.03
N PHE A 598 -14.91 1.16 9.84
CA PHE A 598 -14.64 0.47 8.59
C PHE A 598 -13.27 0.93 8.12
N GLU A 599 -12.36 0.00 7.90
CA GLU A 599 -11.13 0.33 7.19
C GLU A 599 -11.48 0.50 5.71
N LEU A 600 -11.55 1.76 5.25
CA LEU A 600 -11.77 2.07 3.84
C LEU A 600 -10.51 1.86 2.98
N SER A 601 -9.39 1.48 3.60
CA SER A 601 -8.19 1.04 2.89
C SER A 601 -8.32 -0.42 2.47
N LYS A 602 -8.03 -0.73 1.20
CA LYS A 602 -7.74 -2.12 0.78
C LYS A 602 -6.42 -2.65 1.39
N GLU A 603 -5.60 -1.81 2.01
CA GLU A 603 -4.28 -2.14 2.59
C GLU A 603 -4.36 -2.82 3.97
N ALA A 604 -5.34 -2.49 4.82
CA ALA A 604 -5.50 -3.12 6.13
C ALA A 604 -6.21 -4.50 6.11
N CYS A 605 -6.81 -4.87 4.97
CA CYS A 605 -7.39 -6.20 4.76
C CYS A 605 -6.36 -7.35 4.71
N LEU A 606 -5.05 -7.08 4.74
CA LEU A 606 -4.04 -8.14 4.77
C LEU A 606 -3.58 -8.54 6.18
N SER A 607 -4.06 -7.86 7.24
CA SER A 607 -3.75 -8.25 8.63
C SER A 607 -4.94 -8.57 9.52
N HIS A 608 -6.20 -8.28 9.15
CA HIS A 608 -7.37 -8.80 9.86
C HIS A 608 -8.61 -9.06 8.96
N ASP A 609 -8.67 -10.23 8.34
CA ASP A 609 -9.87 -10.77 7.66
C ASP A 609 -11.10 -11.00 8.59
N ILE A 610 -10.94 -10.80 9.90
CA ILE A 610 -11.95 -11.18 10.90
C ILE A 610 -12.90 -10.02 11.25
N GLU A 611 -12.43 -8.77 11.29
CA GLU A 611 -13.24 -7.64 11.77
C GLU A 611 -14.19 -7.05 10.73
N ASN A 612 -13.76 -6.89 9.47
CA ASN A 612 -14.63 -6.42 8.39
C ASN A 612 -15.76 -7.44 8.11
N SER A 613 -15.46 -8.75 8.11
CA SER A 613 -16.46 -9.82 8.02
C SER A 613 -17.45 -9.79 9.20
N SER A 614 -16.97 -9.55 10.41
CA SER A 614 -17.79 -9.50 11.64
C SER A 614 -18.68 -8.27 11.69
N THR A 615 -18.17 -7.12 11.25
CA THR A 615 -18.91 -5.86 11.15
C THR A 615 -20.01 -5.99 10.12
N GLU A 616 -19.70 -6.40 8.87
CA GLU A 616 -20.70 -6.68 7.83
C GLU A 616 -21.76 -7.69 8.28
N LYS A 617 -21.34 -8.74 9.00
CA LYS A 617 -22.25 -9.71 9.60
C LYS A 617 -23.19 -9.06 10.61
N LEU A 618 -22.69 -8.25 11.54
CA LEU A 618 -23.51 -7.50 12.50
C LEU A 618 -24.52 -6.60 11.77
N PHE A 619 -24.10 -5.90 10.71
CA PHE A 619 -24.97 -5.08 9.88
C PHE A 619 -26.09 -5.86 9.21
N SER A 620 -25.74 -6.99 8.59
CA SER A 620 -26.72 -7.85 7.93
C SER A 620 -27.79 -8.35 8.92
N LEU A 621 -27.37 -8.68 10.15
CA LEU A 621 -28.26 -9.09 11.23
C LEU A 621 -29.15 -7.93 11.69
N LEU A 622 -28.58 -6.75 11.95
CA LEU A 622 -29.34 -5.58 12.41
C LEU A 622 -30.37 -5.12 11.38
N LYS A 623 -30.03 -5.18 10.08
CA LYS A 623 -30.92 -4.77 8.98
C LYS A 623 -32.20 -5.61 8.89
N SER A 624 -32.16 -6.85 9.37
CA SER A 624 -33.33 -7.74 9.41
C SER A 624 -34.36 -7.36 10.49
N SER A 625 -33.93 -6.66 11.54
CA SER A 625 -34.70 -6.52 12.79
C SER A 625 -34.91 -5.08 13.26
N CYS A 626 -34.17 -4.10 12.73
CA CYS A 626 -34.24 -2.69 13.12
C CYS A 626 -34.94 -1.84 12.04
N HIS A 627 -35.53 -0.71 12.45
CA HIS A 627 -36.21 0.19 11.51
C HIS A 627 -35.22 1.05 10.70
N SER A 628 -34.14 1.49 11.33
CA SER A 628 -33.08 2.31 10.74
C SER A 628 -31.77 2.08 11.49
N ILE A 629 -30.65 2.07 10.76
CA ILE A 629 -29.30 1.98 11.32
C ILE A 629 -28.59 3.30 11.03
N VAL A 630 -27.92 3.85 12.04
CA VAL A 630 -27.11 5.07 11.94
C VAL A 630 -25.66 4.72 12.25
N LEU A 631 -24.73 5.21 11.43
CA LEU A 631 -23.32 4.89 11.54
C LEU A 631 -22.45 6.06 11.89
N ASN A 632 -21.70 5.92 12.98
CA ASN A 632 -20.65 6.87 13.34
C ASN A 632 -19.45 6.63 12.43
N VAL A 633 -19.24 7.52 11.47
CA VAL A 633 -18.24 7.39 10.39
C VAL A 633 -17.05 8.35 10.56
N ASP A 634 -16.84 8.79 11.80
CA ASP A 634 -15.86 9.75 12.31
C ASP A 634 -14.52 9.81 11.54
N SER A 635 -13.51 9.02 11.94
CA SER A 635 -12.20 8.97 11.29
C SER A 635 -12.26 8.36 9.89
N THR A 636 -13.18 7.41 9.72
CA THR A 636 -13.44 6.66 8.49
C THR A 636 -13.64 7.58 7.27
N LEU A 637 -14.51 8.58 7.36
CA LEU A 637 -14.74 9.51 6.25
C LEU A 637 -13.53 10.40 5.91
N LEU A 638 -12.69 10.68 6.90
CA LEU A 638 -11.53 11.55 6.77
C LEU A 638 -10.26 10.80 6.38
N PHE A 639 -10.34 9.48 6.22
CA PHE A 639 -9.19 8.63 5.91
C PHE A 639 -8.47 9.11 4.64
N ASN A 640 -7.15 9.29 4.74
CA ASN A 640 -6.25 9.81 3.70
C ASN A 640 -6.67 11.15 3.06
N SER A 641 -7.53 11.95 3.71
CA SER A 641 -7.99 13.23 3.17
C SER A 641 -7.12 14.43 3.53
N GLN A 642 -6.16 14.26 4.43
CA GLN A 642 -5.45 15.36 5.08
C GLN A 642 -3.94 15.15 5.08
N MET A 643 -3.22 16.24 4.79
CA MET A 643 -1.76 16.31 4.79
C MET A 643 -1.34 17.61 5.45
N MET A 644 -0.22 17.64 6.17
CA MET A 644 0.30 18.90 6.69
C MET A 644 1.80 19.06 6.43
N ALA A 645 2.17 20.26 6.01
CA ALA A 645 3.55 20.66 5.78
C ALA A 645 4.01 21.57 6.91
N VAL A 646 5.14 21.22 7.52
CA VAL A 646 5.69 21.90 8.68
C VAL A 646 7.14 22.29 8.42
N SER A 647 7.58 23.38 9.00
CA SER A 647 8.93 23.92 8.80
C SER A 647 9.86 23.47 9.93
N VAL A 648 11.12 23.19 9.60
CA VAL A 648 12.17 22.98 10.60
C VAL A 648 12.52 24.33 11.24
N ILE A 649 12.32 24.46 12.55
CA ILE A 649 12.58 25.70 13.30
C ILE A 649 13.92 25.68 14.03
N ALA A 650 14.42 24.50 14.38
CA ALA A 650 15.74 24.33 14.97
C ALA A 650 16.34 22.97 14.62
N ARG A 651 17.67 22.92 14.61
CA ARG A 651 18.47 21.69 14.40
C ARG A 651 19.50 21.59 15.51
N GLN A 652 19.60 20.42 16.12
CA GLN A 652 20.68 20.07 17.03
C GLN A 652 21.48 18.92 16.41
N GLU A 653 22.68 19.27 15.97
CA GLU A 653 23.63 18.33 15.39
C GLU A 653 24.38 17.61 16.51
N SER A 654 24.50 16.28 16.42
CA SER A 654 25.44 15.53 17.26
C SER A 654 26.67 15.10 16.47
N ASN A 655 27.80 15.04 17.15
CA ASN A 655 29.04 14.45 16.62
C ASN A 655 29.14 12.95 16.97
N GLU A 656 28.15 12.41 17.68
CA GLU A 656 28.10 11.02 18.09
C GLU A 656 27.46 10.19 16.97
N LYS A 657 28.17 9.14 16.56
CA LYS A 657 27.68 8.19 15.59
C LYS A 657 26.91 7.08 16.30
N ASN A 658 25.75 6.71 15.78
CA ASN A 658 24.98 5.58 16.32
C ASN A 658 25.69 4.24 16.04
N ALA A 659 25.10 3.12 16.49
CA ALA A 659 25.65 1.77 16.27
C ALA A 659 25.93 1.44 14.78
N ASN A 660 25.24 2.13 13.85
CA ASN A 660 25.36 2.00 12.40
C ASN A 660 26.28 3.07 11.77
N GLN A 661 27.11 3.75 12.56
CA GLN A 661 28.02 4.82 12.15
C GLN A 661 27.37 6.08 11.52
N LEU A 662 26.04 6.21 11.56
CA LEU A 662 25.32 7.40 11.07
C LEU A 662 25.32 8.51 12.11
N ARG A 663 25.38 9.76 11.64
CA ARG A 663 25.20 10.96 12.46
C ARG A 663 23.78 10.96 13.05
N ALA A 664 23.66 11.25 14.34
CA ALA A 664 22.35 11.38 15.00
C ALA A 664 21.92 12.84 15.09
N ASP A 665 21.04 13.29 14.20
CA ASP A 665 20.55 14.67 14.17
C ASP A 665 19.19 14.81 14.85
N LYS A 666 18.93 15.93 15.52
CA LYS A 666 17.62 16.25 16.07
C LYS A 666 17.04 17.47 15.37
N TYR A 667 15.81 17.35 14.90
CA TYR A 667 15.07 18.45 14.27
C TYR A 667 13.88 18.84 15.14
N TYR A 668 13.70 20.13 15.34
CA TYR A 668 12.51 20.70 15.96
C TYR A 668 11.70 21.38 14.87
N ILE A 669 10.40 21.09 14.81
CA ILE A 669 9.51 21.62 13.76
C ILE A 669 8.45 22.55 14.35
N SER A 670 7.74 23.27 13.48
CA SER A 670 6.77 24.30 13.87
C SER A 670 5.45 23.77 14.46
N GLU A 671 5.22 22.46 14.48
CA GLU A 671 4.05 21.79 15.07
C GLU A 671 4.47 20.56 15.90
N GLY A 672 3.59 20.12 16.79
CA GLY A 672 3.93 19.13 17.82
C GLY A 672 2.77 18.21 18.18
N VAL A 673 3.05 17.26 19.07
CA VAL A 673 2.03 16.34 19.63
C VAL A 673 1.03 17.07 20.53
N PHE A 674 1.38 18.24 21.04
CA PHE A 674 0.41 19.08 21.74
C PHE A 674 -0.47 19.87 20.78
N GLY A 675 -0.20 19.81 19.48
CA GLY A 675 -0.88 20.49 18.40
C GLY A 675 -1.46 19.50 17.38
N ALA A 676 -1.15 19.69 16.10
CA ALA A 676 -1.73 18.89 15.02
C ALA A 676 -1.40 17.38 15.12
N PHE A 677 -0.30 17.00 15.79
CA PHE A 677 0.12 15.61 15.96
C PHE A 677 -0.42 14.97 17.25
N HIS A 678 -1.49 15.52 17.85
CA HIS A 678 -2.07 15.00 19.09
C HIS A 678 -2.45 13.52 19.06
N GLN A 679 -2.84 13.02 17.89
CA GLN A 679 -3.14 11.61 17.68
C GLN A 679 -2.01 10.67 18.15
N LEU A 680 -0.74 11.10 18.05
CA LEU A 680 0.41 10.29 18.47
C LEU A 680 0.48 10.04 19.99
N LEU A 681 -0.22 10.85 20.80
CA LEU A 681 -0.31 10.64 22.25
C LEU A 681 -1.46 9.70 22.64
N THR A 682 -2.49 9.61 21.80
CA THR A 682 -3.76 8.96 22.14
C THR A 682 -4.00 7.66 21.38
N GLU A 683 -3.39 7.50 20.21
CA GLU A 683 -3.57 6.39 19.29
C GLU A 683 -2.21 5.88 18.82
N SER A 684 -2.08 4.56 18.59
CA SER A 684 -0.92 3.98 17.95
C SER A 684 -0.99 4.25 16.44
N VAL A 685 -0.19 5.22 15.97
CA VAL A 685 -0.07 5.53 14.53
C VAL A 685 1.23 4.92 14.03
N ASP A 686 1.15 3.77 13.37
CA ASP A 686 2.33 3.02 12.93
C ASP A 686 2.92 3.54 11.58
N ASP A 687 2.15 4.30 10.80
CA ASP A 687 2.46 4.65 9.39
C ASP A 687 2.84 6.12 9.13
N LEU A 688 3.26 6.89 10.14
CA LEU A 688 3.65 8.29 9.92
C LEU A 688 5.02 8.37 9.24
N CYS A 689 5.07 8.71 7.94
CA CYS A 689 6.31 8.84 7.17
C CYS A 689 6.57 10.29 6.72
N PRO A 690 7.60 10.99 7.26
CA PRO A 690 7.93 12.35 6.84
C PRO A 690 8.55 12.39 5.44
N TYR A 691 8.06 13.30 4.59
CA TYR A 691 8.55 13.56 3.24
C TYR A 691 9.16 14.97 3.15
N PRO A 692 10.49 15.12 3.08
CA PRO A 692 11.12 16.43 2.88
C PRO A 692 10.74 17.03 1.51
N LEU A 693 10.16 18.23 1.50
CA LEU A 693 9.76 18.92 0.26
C LEU A 693 10.96 19.55 -0.48
N THR A 694 12.07 19.75 0.22
CA THR A 694 13.30 20.28 -0.38
C THR A 694 14.20 19.12 -0.77
N GLU A 695 14.34 18.89 -2.07
CA GLU A 695 15.32 17.93 -2.59
C GLU A 695 16.74 18.35 -2.22
N ARG A 696 17.49 17.42 -1.63
CA ARG A 696 18.89 17.63 -1.27
C ARG A 696 19.71 16.41 -1.65
N LYS A 697 20.78 16.65 -2.41
CA LYS A 697 21.84 15.69 -2.66
C LYS A 697 22.86 15.80 -1.52
N GLY A 698 23.01 14.77 -0.68
CA GLY A 698 23.95 14.81 0.45
C GLY A 698 23.83 13.64 1.43
N GLU A 699 24.69 13.65 2.46
CA GLU A 699 24.74 12.63 3.52
C GLU A 699 23.38 12.50 4.25
N VAL A 700 22.91 11.27 4.41
CA VAL A 700 21.74 10.92 5.22
C VAL A 700 22.14 10.81 6.70
N SER A 701 21.23 11.21 7.57
CA SER A 701 21.41 11.14 9.02
C SER A 701 20.29 10.32 9.64
N PHE A 702 20.61 9.54 10.67
CA PHE A 702 19.56 9.06 11.56
C PHE A 702 19.06 10.27 12.34
N CYS A 703 17.77 10.53 12.31
CA CYS A 703 17.21 11.72 12.88
C CYS A 703 15.99 11.46 13.74
N SER A 704 15.80 12.34 14.72
CA SER A 704 14.61 12.39 15.56
C SER A 704 13.95 13.74 15.40
N ILE A 705 12.66 13.73 15.06
CA ILE A 705 11.83 14.91 14.86
C ILE A 705 11.01 15.16 16.12
N TYR A 706 11.07 16.38 16.62
CA TYR A 706 10.35 16.85 17.80
C TYR A 706 9.49 18.07 17.46
N GLY A 707 8.42 18.26 18.21
CA GLY A 707 7.64 19.50 18.19
C GLY A 707 8.31 20.65 18.94
N PRO A 708 7.69 21.83 18.94
CA PRO A 708 8.30 23.07 19.41
C PRO A 708 8.28 23.24 20.94
N SER A 709 7.61 22.36 21.71
CA SER A 709 7.38 22.59 23.14
C SER A 709 8.62 22.35 24.02
N GLY A 710 9.60 21.59 23.53
CA GLY A 710 10.75 21.16 24.33
C GLY A 710 10.44 20.09 25.37
N ASP A 711 9.22 19.55 25.41
CA ASP A 711 8.85 18.40 26.25
C ASP A 711 9.39 17.09 25.63
N CYS A 712 9.77 16.13 26.46
CA CYS A 712 10.24 14.82 25.97
C CYS A 712 9.14 13.98 25.32
N LEU A 713 7.86 14.25 25.65
CA LEU A 713 6.71 13.63 25.00
C LEU A 713 6.42 14.24 23.62
N ASP A 714 6.97 15.41 23.30
CA ASP A 714 6.79 16.09 22.01
C ASP A 714 7.71 15.52 20.93
N HIS A 715 7.77 14.19 20.87
CA HIS A 715 8.47 13.41 19.87
C HIS A 715 7.46 12.95 18.81
N ILE A 716 7.78 13.18 17.53
CA ILE A 716 6.88 12.88 16.42
C ILE A 716 7.33 11.65 15.66
N TRP A 717 8.63 11.57 15.34
CA TRP A 717 9.16 10.53 14.46
C TRP A 717 10.66 10.31 14.65
N SER A 718 11.15 9.10 14.37
CA SER A 718 12.58 8.80 14.27
C SER A 718 12.86 7.87 13.10
N GLY A 719 13.95 8.10 12.37
CA GLY A 719 14.35 7.28 11.24
C GLY A 719 15.43 7.96 10.41
N VAL A 720 15.61 7.57 9.15
CA VAL A 720 16.66 8.12 8.28
C VAL A 720 16.07 9.16 7.35
N LEU A 721 16.63 10.38 7.35
CA LEU A 721 16.30 11.44 6.40
C LEU A 721 17.57 12.11 5.86
N PRO A 722 17.51 12.74 4.68
CA PRO A 722 18.56 13.65 4.23
C PRO A 722 18.76 14.78 5.25
N ALA A 723 19.98 15.31 5.36
CA ALA A 723 20.26 16.42 6.26
C ALA A 723 19.41 17.66 5.94
N LEU A 724 18.52 18.03 6.86
CA LEU A 724 17.62 19.18 6.75
C LEU A 724 18.26 20.43 7.34
N ASN A 725 18.01 21.59 6.75
CA ASN A 725 18.31 22.88 7.35
C ASN A 725 17.08 23.48 8.02
N ILE A 726 17.35 24.45 8.90
CA ILE A 726 16.33 25.36 9.39
C ILE A 726 15.62 25.99 8.18
N HIS A 727 14.29 26.05 8.27
CA HIS A 727 13.34 26.50 7.26
C HIS A 727 13.02 25.52 6.12
N ASP A 728 13.65 24.34 6.07
CA ASP A 728 13.17 23.29 5.19
C ASP A 728 11.78 22.83 5.63
N TYR A 729 10.96 22.43 4.66
CA TYR A 729 9.63 21.92 4.93
C TYR A 729 9.60 20.39 4.84
N ILE A 730 8.86 19.80 5.77
CA ILE A 730 8.57 18.38 5.84
C ILE A 730 7.06 18.22 5.68
N LEU A 731 6.65 17.44 4.69
CA LEU A 731 5.27 17.04 4.50
C LEU A 731 5.02 15.74 5.27
N PHE A 732 3.94 15.73 6.04
CA PHE A 732 3.44 14.54 6.70
C PHE A 732 2.13 14.16 6.01
N PRO A 733 2.10 13.06 5.24
CA PRO A 733 0.86 12.51 4.71
C PRO A 733 0.06 11.85 5.83
N LYS A 734 -1.24 11.63 5.60
CA LYS A 734 -2.13 10.90 6.52
C LYS A 734 -2.18 11.48 7.93
N ILE A 735 -2.17 12.82 8.06
CA ILE A 735 -2.45 13.44 9.36
C ILE A 735 -3.96 13.32 9.60
N GLY A 736 -4.32 12.43 10.52
CA GLY A 736 -5.66 11.89 10.66
C GLY A 736 -6.68 12.82 11.34
N SER A 737 -7.84 12.24 11.66
CA SER A 737 -8.91 12.86 12.44
C SER A 737 -8.41 13.39 13.79
N PHE A 738 -9.14 14.33 14.38
CA PHE A 738 -8.86 14.96 15.69
C PHE A 738 -7.84 16.10 15.71
N LEU A 739 -7.48 16.68 14.54
CA LEU A 739 -6.70 17.92 14.42
C LEU A 739 -7.20 19.06 15.33
N SER A 740 -8.50 19.10 15.61
CA SER A 740 -9.16 20.17 16.35
C SER A 740 -8.92 20.18 17.87
N LEU A 741 -8.53 19.04 18.44
CA LEU A 741 -8.25 18.96 19.87
C LEU A 741 -6.90 19.58 20.23
N GLY A 742 -5.98 19.64 19.26
CA GLY A 742 -4.63 20.17 19.42
C GLY A 742 -4.44 21.64 19.07
N LEU A 743 -5.27 22.28 18.23
CA LEU A 743 -5.05 23.68 17.80
C LEU A 743 -5.40 24.75 18.85
N ARG A 744 -5.41 24.40 20.14
CA ARG A 744 -5.50 25.38 21.24
C ARG A 744 -4.12 25.94 21.54
N GLU A 745 -4.04 27.22 21.91
CA GLU A 745 -2.77 27.82 22.33
C GLU A 745 -2.21 27.08 23.56
N PHE A 746 -0.97 26.61 23.44
CA PHE A 746 -0.19 26.02 24.53
C PHE A 746 1.24 26.58 24.43
N ASN A 747 1.81 27.01 25.56
CA ASN A 747 3.13 27.64 25.64
C ASN A 747 3.33 28.87 24.72
N ASP A 748 2.36 29.79 24.65
CA ASP A 748 2.43 31.06 23.89
C ASP A 748 2.68 30.94 22.37
N PHE A 749 2.60 29.72 21.80
CA PHE A 749 2.68 29.53 20.35
C PHE A 749 1.32 29.85 19.72
N SER A 750 1.24 30.95 18.95
CA SER A 750 0.06 31.25 18.12
C SER A 750 -0.01 30.24 16.96
N ARG A 751 -0.87 29.23 17.08
CA ARG A 751 -1.03 28.12 16.11
C ARG A 751 -1.91 28.49 14.93
N LYS A 752 -1.52 29.54 14.20
CA LYS A 752 -2.18 29.87 12.92
C LYS A 752 -1.65 28.93 11.84
N VAL A 753 -2.45 27.91 11.55
CA VAL A 753 -2.25 27.00 10.42
C VAL A 753 -2.96 27.60 9.21
N ASP A 754 -2.26 27.68 8.08
CA ASP A 754 -2.86 28.14 6.83
C ASP A 754 -3.48 26.91 6.12
N THR A 755 -4.81 26.87 6.03
CA THR A 755 -5.55 25.76 5.43
C THR A 755 -5.79 25.97 3.93
N HIS A 756 -5.48 24.96 3.14
CA HIS A 756 -5.69 24.90 1.69
C HIS A 756 -6.63 23.75 1.33
N TYR A 757 -7.69 24.06 0.60
CA TYR A 757 -8.65 23.06 0.13
C TYR A 757 -8.31 22.60 -1.28
N MET A 758 -8.48 21.31 -1.52
CA MET A 758 -8.27 20.72 -2.83
C MET A 758 -9.33 19.67 -3.13
N VAL A 759 -9.39 19.30 -4.41
CA VAL A 759 -10.22 18.22 -4.90
C VAL A 759 -9.36 17.39 -5.85
N THR A 760 -8.98 16.19 -5.42
CA THR A 760 -8.36 15.21 -6.31
C THR A 760 -9.42 14.28 -6.90
N PHE A 761 -9.31 14.00 -8.19
CA PHE A 761 -10.11 12.97 -8.86
C PHE A 761 -9.20 11.91 -9.44
N GLU A 762 -9.58 10.65 -9.21
CA GLU A 762 -9.02 9.45 -9.83
C GLU A 762 -9.73 9.11 -11.15
#